data_AF-A0A7C5WU57-F1
#
_entry.id   AF-A0A7C5WU57-F1
#
_cell.length_a   1.000
_cell.length_b   1.000
_cell.length_c   1.000
_cell.angle_alpha   90.00
_cell.angle_beta   90.00
_cell.angle_gamma   90.00
#
_symmetry.space_group_name_H-M   'P 1'
#
loop_
_entity.id
_entity.type
_entity.pdbx_description
1 polymer ?
#
loop_
_entity_poly.entity_id
_entity_poly.type
_entity_poly.pdbx_seq_one_letter_code
_entity_poly.pdbx_strand_id
1 'polypeptide(L)'
;TQPFKQLAIDFDKTLFLDDNREEIDVQDEGNLLINTPADSTAYIIYTSGSTGNPKGVVIPHRAVVRLVKETNYIAIRHDDRIAQVSNVSFDAATFEIWGALLNGAQLVGVEKDTLLDITAFRQFLQQESISVMFITTALFNLFARDQADAFRYLRVLLFGGEAVDVKSVRRVLARGAPQQLLHVYGPTESTTFATFKPVSSVADHAATIPIGHAIANTTAYVLDPTGKVVPIGVPGELYLGGDGLASAYLNQPALTAEKFVPNPFGPAAGEPQCHDRLYRTGDRVRYLSDGAIEFVGRFDYQIKLRGFRIELGEIEDALRQQPQIRDAVVLLREDEPGDKRLVAYIITGDGPVGEAGEPGRDKVADLAEISRAIRQALPDYMMPSAFVELARFPLTPNGKINRQALPKPDAHNMQADADYVEPATDTEIRLAEIWRDVLKVSKVGIHDNFFDLGGHSLLATQVVSRLRESPGVELPMSEMFGAPSIAALAPLVDQLAGNDQQTGLIPVAPRDGVLPLSFAQERLWFLDQLEPGSATYNISLALRLSGQLNITALEQSIHFIVNRHESLRSKFVSDAGAPVLIIENFSEFELTYVDYSASPSDRLEQLIEQRVSQDALRPFNLKDDALLRGSLYQLATDEHVLLLTMHHIISDGWSLGILFRELGRCYAAFCDGEKPELETLSIQYPDFALWQRQWLSGEALDRQLNYWLQQLRQLPTLALP
;
A
#
# COMPACT_ATOMS: atom_id res chain seq x y z
N THR A 1 -4.62 4.42 -35.12
CA THR A 1 -3.45 3.65 -35.59
C THR A 1 -3.12 2.62 -34.53
N GLN A 2 -3.30 1.34 -34.86
CA GLN A 2 -3.46 0.24 -33.90
C GLN A 2 -2.22 0.03 -33.00
N PRO A 3 -2.37 0.04 -31.66
CA PRO A 3 -1.26 -0.08 -30.69
C PRO A 3 -0.64 -1.47 -30.58
N PHE A 4 -1.14 -2.47 -31.32
CA PHE A 4 -0.71 -3.87 -31.20
C PHE A 4 0.43 -4.30 -32.13
N LYS A 5 0.95 -3.39 -32.97
CA LYS A 5 2.01 -3.71 -33.96
C LYS A 5 3.39 -4.05 -33.37
N GLN A 6 3.59 -3.90 -32.06
CA GLN A 6 4.85 -4.25 -31.39
C GLN A 6 4.86 -5.67 -30.80
N LEU A 7 3.71 -6.36 -30.79
CA LEU A 7 3.68 -7.77 -30.45
C LEU A 7 4.13 -8.56 -31.70
N ALA A 8 5.05 -9.51 -31.53
CA ALA A 8 5.45 -10.44 -32.58
C ALA A 8 4.29 -11.40 -32.90
N ILE A 9 3.27 -10.89 -33.57
CA ILE A 9 2.06 -11.61 -33.94
C ILE A 9 2.14 -11.93 -35.42
N ASP A 10 1.97 -13.21 -35.74
CA ASP A 10 1.78 -13.71 -37.09
C ASP A 10 0.39 -13.24 -37.59
N PHE A 11 0.36 -12.15 -38.35
CA PHE A 11 -0.88 -11.54 -38.84
C PHE A 11 -1.69 -12.47 -39.76
N ASP A 12 -1.05 -13.48 -40.37
CA ASP A 12 -1.74 -14.50 -41.18
C ASP A 12 -2.54 -15.50 -40.32
N LYS A 13 -2.37 -15.46 -38.98
CA LYS A 13 -3.10 -16.29 -37.99
C LYS A 13 -3.85 -15.46 -36.95
N THR A 14 -4.04 -14.18 -37.20
CA THR A 14 -4.67 -13.26 -36.24
C THR A 14 -6.10 -12.97 -36.67
N LEU A 15 -7.05 -13.31 -35.81
CA LEU A 15 -8.47 -12.98 -35.99
C LEU A 15 -8.80 -11.73 -35.15
N PHE A 16 -9.34 -10.69 -35.76
CA PHE A 16 -9.79 -9.49 -35.05
C PHE A 16 -11.29 -9.61 -34.80
N LEU A 17 -11.69 -9.82 -33.54
CA LEU A 17 -13.09 -10.11 -33.18
C LEU A 17 -14.09 -9.04 -33.65
N ASP A 18 -13.67 -7.77 -33.64
CA ASP A 18 -14.51 -6.65 -34.07
C ASP A 18 -14.59 -6.55 -35.61
N ASP A 19 -13.45 -6.74 -36.31
CA ASP A 19 -13.37 -6.60 -37.77
C ASP A 19 -13.92 -7.84 -38.51
N ASN A 20 -13.86 -9.02 -37.89
CA ASN A 20 -14.31 -10.30 -38.45
C ASN A 20 -15.70 -10.73 -37.95
N ARG A 21 -16.47 -9.84 -37.31
CA ARG A 21 -17.73 -10.21 -36.63
C ARG A 21 -18.73 -10.94 -37.53
N GLU A 22 -18.93 -10.45 -38.75
CA GLU A 22 -19.85 -11.07 -39.73
C GLU A 22 -19.40 -12.48 -40.13
N GLU A 23 -18.09 -12.74 -40.16
CA GLU A 23 -17.52 -14.05 -40.49
C GLU A 23 -17.59 -15.01 -39.29
N ILE A 24 -17.49 -14.49 -38.06
CA ILE A 24 -17.61 -15.25 -36.81
C ILE A 24 -19.07 -15.66 -36.56
N ASP A 25 -20.02 -14.75 -36.77
CA ASP A 25 -21.46 -14.97 -36.50
C ASP A 25 -22.07 -16.07 -37.39
N VAL A 26 -21.39 -16.48 -38.47
CA VAL A 26 -21.81 -17.60 -39.35
C VAL A 26 -21.09 -18.92 -39.05
N GLN A 27 -20.14 -18.94 -38.10
CA GLN A 27 -19.46 -20.17 -37.70
C GLN A 27 -20.36 -21.04 -36.82
N ASP A 28 -19.99 -22.31 -36.68
CA ASP A 28 -20.68 -23.25 -35.81
C ASP A 28 -20.59 -22.78 -34.34
N GLU A 29 -21.73 -22.45 -33.75
CA GLU A 29 -21.86 -22.10 -32.32
C GLU A 29 -21.87 -23.35 -31.41
N GLY A 30 -21.81 -24.55 -32.00
CA GLY A 30 -21.66 -25.80 -31.29
C GLY A 30 -20.38 -25.85 -30.47
N ASN A 31 -20.42 -26.60 -29.35
CA ASN A 31 -19.23 -26.81 -28.54
C ASN A 31 -18.13 -27.46 -29.37
N LEU A 32 -16.94 -26.87 -29.35
CA LEU A 32 -15.75 -27.48 -29.94
C LEU A 32 -15.58 -28.89 -29.34
N LEU A 33 -15.42 -29.90 -30.22
CA LEU A 33 -15.10 -31.28 -29.82
C LEU A 33 -13.64 -31.38 -29.37
N ILE A 34 -13.28 -30.65 -28.31
CA ILE A 34 -11.96 -30.67 -27.70
C ILE A 34 -12.00 -31.64 -26.52
N ASN A 35 -11.31 -32.77 -26.66
CA ASN A 35 -11.14 -33.73 -25.58
C ASN A 35 -9.85 -33.42 -24.80
N THR A 36 -9.89 -32.40 -23.95
CA THR A 36 -8.78 -32.06 -23.04
C THR A 36 -8.98 -32.74 -21.68
N PRO A 37 -8.10 -33.66 -21.25
CA PRO A 37 -8.17 -34.28 -19.93
C PRO A 37 -8.12 -33.26 -18.79
N ALA A 38 -8.78 -33.56 -17.68
CA ALA A 38 -8.86 -32.65 -16.54
C ALA A 38 -7.49 -32.34 -15.88
N ASP A 39 -6.52 -33.26 -16.02
CA ASP A 39 -5.14 -33.09 -15.55
C ASP A 39 -4.22 -32.33 -16.51
N SER A 40 -4.70 -31.97 -17.71
CA SER A 40 -3.95 -31.09 -18.60
C SER A 40 -3.74 -29.71 -17.98
N THR A 41 -2.59 -29.10 -18.26
CA THR A 41 -2.23 -27.76 -17.80
C THR A 41 -3.23 -26.72 -18.32
N ALA A 42 -3.86 -25.99 -17.41
CA ALA A 42 -4.68 -24.83 -17.71
C ALA A 42 -3.83 -23.56 -17.79
N TYR A 43 -2.93 -23.35 -16.82
CA TYR A 43 -2.03 -22.20 -16.79
C TYR A 43 -0.79 -22.46 -15.92
N ILE A 44 0.16 -21.53 -15.99
CA ILE A 44 1.36 -21.50 -15.14
C ILE A 44 1.45 -20.12 -14.48
N ILE A 45 1.55 -20.07 -13.16
CA ILE A 45 1.79 -18.84 -12.39
C ILE A 45 3.14 -18.93 -11.71
N TYR A 46 3.92 -17.85 -11.77
CA TYR A 46 5.24 -17.80 -11.14
C TYR A 46 5.14 -17.23 -9.73
N THR A 47 5.71 -17.94 -8.76
CA THR A 47 5.89 -17.48 -7.38
C THR A 47 7.36 -17.18 -7.11
N SER A 48 7.66 -16.37 -6.09
CA SER A 48 9.02 -16.19 -5.58
C SER A 48 9.57 -17.52 -5.09
N GLY A 49 10.81 -17.82 -5.47
CA GLY A 49 11.41 -19.12 -5.21
C GLY A 49 12.62 -19.03 -4.31
N SER A 50 12.66 -19.87 -3.27
CA SER A 50 13.75 -20.05 -2.28
C SER A 50 15.22 -20.08 -2.78
N THR A 51 15.50 -20.01 -4.08
CA THR A 51 16.86 -20.00 -4.68
C THR A 51 17.15 -18.76 -5.56
N GLY A 52 16.28 -17.76 -5.61
CA GLY A 52 16.42 -16.58 -6.48
C GLY A 52 15.61 -16.67 -7.77
N ASN A 53 15.30 -17.90 -8.20
CA ASN A 53 14.59 -18.14 -9.45
C ASN A 53 13.08 -18.29 -9.20
N PRO A 54 12.23 -17.55 -9.94
CA PRO A 54 10.79 -17.75 -9.90
C PRO A 54 10.37 -19.20 -10.15
N LYS A 55 9.46 -19.72 -9.33
CA LYS A 55 8.92 -21.08 -9.41
C LYS A 55 7.62 -21.05 -10.21
N GLY A 56 7.63 -21.62 -11.42
CA GLY A 56 6.40 -21.75 -12.23
C GLY A 56 5.51 -22.85 -11.68
N VAL A 57 4.40 -22.52 -11.03
CA VAL A 57 3.41 -23.48 -10.52
C VAL A 57 2.49 -23.90 -11.66
N VAL A 58 2.51 -25.18 -12.01
CA VAL A 58 1.73 -25.74 -13.13
C VAL A 58 0.34 -26.16 -12.64
N ILE A 59 -0.70 -25.42 -13.03
CA ILE A 59 -2.07 -25.64 -12.56
C ILE A 59 -2.88 -26.40 -13.61
N PRO A 60 -3.51 -27.54 -13.26
CA PRO A 60 -4.36 -28.30 -14.17
C PRO A 60 -5.80 -27.78 -14.22
N HIS A 61 -6.55 -28.12 -15.28
CA HIS A 61 -7.96 -27.71 -15.45
C HIS A 61 -8.85 -28.12 -14.27
N ARG A 62 -8.72 -29.34 -13.74
CA ARG A 62 -9.52 -29.81 -12.59
C ARG A 62 -9.40 -28.89 -11.37
N ALA A 63 -8.25 -28.27 -11.17
CA ALA A 63 -7.99 -27.46 -10.00
C ALA A 63 -8.73 -26.12 -10.07
N VAL A 64 -8.83 -25.56 -11.27
CA VAL A 64 -9.67 -24.38 -11.55
C VAL A 64 -11.13 -24.73 -11.33
N VAL A 65 -11.61 -25.85 -11.86
CA VAL A 65 -13.00 -26.31 -11.67
C VAL A 65 -13.30 -26.51 -10.18
N ARG A 66 -12.40 -27.16 -9.42
CA ARG A 66 -12.55 -27.34 -7.96
C ARG A 66 -12.69 -26.01 -7.22
N LEU A 67 -11.99 -24.97 -7.66
CA LEU A 67 -12.02 -23.66 -7.01
C LEU A 67 -13.37 -22.97 -7.18
N VAL A 68 -14.03 -23.09 -8.33
CA VAL A 68 -15.14 -22.20 -8.69
C VAL A 68 -16.47 -22.90 -9.01
N LYS A 69 -16.50 -24.22 -9.15
CA LYS A 69 -17.71 -24.98 -9.46
C LYS A 69 -18.19 -25.84 -8.32
N GLU A 70 -19.51 -25.75 -8.07
CA GLU A 70 -20.23 -26.55 -7.06
C GLU A 70 -19.53 -26.54 -5.69
N THR A 71 -19.06 -25.35 -5.29
CA THR A 71 -18.23 -25.21 -4.09
C THR A 71 -19.08 -25.19 -2.81
N ASN A 72 -18.45 -25.52 -1.67
CA ASN A 72 -19.08 -25.47 -0.35
C ASN A 72 -18.91 -24.12 0.38
N TYR A 73 -18.12 -23.19 -0.18
CA TYR A 73 -17.79 -21.92 0.48
C TYR A 73 -18.54 -20.73 -0.12
N ILE A 74 -18.87 -20.80 -1.41
CA ILE A 74 -19.66 -19.80 -2.11
C ILE A 74 -20.55 -20.44 -3.17
N ALA A 75 -21.82 -20.02 -3.22
CA ALA A 75 -22.67 -20.26 -4.38
C ALA A 75 -22.55 -19.07 -5.34
N ILE A 76 -21.85 -19.24 -6.46
CA ILE A 76 -21.80 -18.24 -7.54
C ILE A 76 -23.04 -18.43 -8.43
N ARG A 77 -23.76 -17.34 -8.67
CA ARG A 77 -25.01 -17.31 -9.41
C ARG A 77 -24.77 -16.70 -10.79
N HIS A 78 -25.62 -17.06 -11.75
CA HIS A 78 -25.58 -16.51 -13.11
C HIS A 78 -25.83 -14.99 -13.17
N ASP A 79 -26.50 -14.43 -12.17
CA ASP A 79 -26.78 -12.99 -12.04
C ASP A 79 -25.72 -12.25 -11.20
N ASP A 80 -24.67 -12.94 -10.75
CA ASP A 80 -23.58 -12.28 -10.04
C ASP A 80 -22.72 -11.42 -10.97
N ARG A 81 -22.20 -10.32 -10.42
CA ARG A 81 -21.20 -9.46 -11.04
C ARG A 81 -19.94 -9.55 -10.19
N ILE A 82 -18.90 -10.20 -10.72
CA ILE A 82 -17.65 -10.45 -10.03
C ILE A 82 -16.63 -9.40 -10.46
N ALA A 83 -16.10 -8.65 -9.49
CA ALA A 83 -15.05 -7.67 -9.77
C ALA A 83 -13.70 -8.35 -10.04
N GLN A 84 -13.05 -7.98 -11.14
CA GLN A 84 -11.66 -8.33 -11.43
C GLN A 84 -10.75 -7.21 -10.91
N VAL A 85 -10.20 -7.39 -9.71
CA VAL A 85 -9.30 -6.41 -9.06
C VAL A 85 -7.86 -6.91 -9.00
N SER A 86 -7.67 -8.23 -9.11
CA SER A 86 -6.35 -8.84 -8.98
C SER A 86 -5.59 -8.74 -10.30
N ASN A 87 -4.27 -8.46 -10.21
CA ASN A 87 -3.40 -8.58 -11.38
C ASN A 87 -3.38 -10.05 -11.85
N VAL A 88 -3.56 -10.28 -13.15
CA VAL A 88 -3.62 -11.60 -13.81
C VAL A 88 -2.38 -12.46 -13.62
N SER A 89 -1.27 -11.87 -13.18
CA SER A 89 -0.05 -12.61 -12.81
C SER A 89 -0.18 -13.35 -11.47
N PHE A 90 -1.23 -13.09 -10.70
CA PHE A 90 -1.52 -13.74 -9.42
C PHE A 90 -2.73 -14.67 -9.52
N ASP A 91 -2.71 -15.72 -8.71
CA ASP A 91 -3.71 -16.78 -8.71
C ASP A 91 -5.10 -16.33 -8.23
N ALA A 92 -5.20 -15.21 -7.51
CA ALA A 92 -6.47 -14.59 -7.17
C ALA A 92 -7.35 -14.26 -8.41
N ALA A 93 -6.73 -13.86 -9.52
CA ALA A 93 -7.44 -13.62 -10.79
C ALA A 93 -8.13 -14.89 -11.32
N THR A 94 -7.64 -16.09 -10.94
CA THR A 94 -8.27 -17.38 -11.30
C THR A 94 -9.68 -17.48 -10.74
N PHE A 95 -9.88 -17.10 -9.47
CA PHE A 95 -11.21 -17.09 -8.87
C PHE A 95 -12.11 -16.04 -9.56
N GLU A 96 -11.59 -14.84 -9.80
CA GLU A 96 -12.36 -13.74 -10.39
C GLU A 96 -12.85 -14.11 -11.80
N ILE A 97 -11.92 -14.51 -12.68
CA ILE A 97 -12.20 -14.80 -14.10
C ILE A 97 -13.04 -16.06 -14.25
N TRP A 98 -12.54 -17.20 -13.75
CA TRP A 98 -13.22 -18.48 -13.97
C TRP A 98 -14.45 -18.64 -13.08
N GLY A 99 -14.48 -17.96 -11.93
CA GLY A 99 -15.67 -17.83 -11.09
C GLY A 99 -16.82 -17.25 -11.87
N ALA A 100 -16.59 -16.18 -12.62
CA ALA A 100 -17.61 -15.56 -13.44
C ALA A 100 -17.95 -16.44 -14.65
N LEU A 101 -16.96 -16.70 -15.50
CA LEU A 101 -17.17 -17.29 -16.82
C LEU A 101 -17.74 -18.71 -16.78
N LEU A 102 -17.30 -19.54 -15.83
CA LEU A 102 -17.82 -20.90 -15.76
C LEU A 102 -19.23 -20.93 -15.16
N ASN A 103 -19.62 -19.98 -14.30
CA ASN A 103 -20.92 -19.93 -13.63
C ASN A 103 -21.99 -19.10 -14.35
N GLY A 104 -21.68 -18.59 -15.55
CA GLY A 104 -22.58 -17.72 -16.31
C GLY A 104 -22.75 -16.33 -15.69
N ALA A 105 -21.88 -15.97 -14.75
CA ALA A 105 -21.86 -14.65 -14.12
C ALA A 105 -21.09 -13.64 -14.98
N GLN A 106 -21.22 -12.36 -14.68
CA GLN A 106 -20.50 -11.31 -15.39
C GLN A 106 -19.17 -10.99 -14.70
N LEU A 107 -18.08 -10.98 -15.47
CA LEU A 107 -16.79 -10.43 -15.03
C LEU A 107 -16.77 -8.92 -15.28
N VAL A 108 -16.45 -8.14 -14.26
CA VAL A 108 -16.40 -6.67 -14.36
C VAL A 108 -14.97 -6.21 -14.06
N GLY A 109 -14.28 -5.68 -15.07
CA GLY A 109 -12.92 -5.15 -14.94
C GLY A 109 -12.89 -3.87 -14.11
N VAL A 110 -11.94 -3.78 -13.18
CA VAL A 110 -11.70 -2.56 -12.39
C VAL A 110 -10.39 -1.93 -12.83
N GLU A 111 -10.44 -0.65 -13.20
CA GLU A 111 -9.21 0.10 -13.52
C GLU A 111 -8.36 0.31 -12.27
N LYS A 112 -7.03 0.27 -12.45
CA LYS A 112 -6.07 0.37 -11.35
C LYS A 112 -6.22 1.68 -10.56
N ASP A 113 -6.45 2.79 -11.25
CA ASP A 113 -6.61 4.10 -10.60
C ASP A 113 -7.90 4.15 -9.78
N THR A 114 -8.98 3.53 -10.28
CA THR A 114 -10.24 3.37 -9.51
C THR A 114 -10.03 2.50 -8.28
N LEU A 115 -9.25 1.41 -8.35
CA LEU A 115 -8.98 0.55 -7.20
C LEU A 115 -8.18 1.26 -6.09
N LEU A 116 -7.27 2.16 -6.47
CA LEU A 116 -6.39 2.87 -5.53
C LEU A 116 -7.06 4.12 -4.91
N ASP A 117 -8.11 4.65 -5.54
CA ASP A 117 -8.96 5.69 -4.97
C ASP A 117 -10.14 5.08 -4.22
N ILE A 118 -10.11 5.18 -2.89
CA ILE A 118 -11.11 4.58 -2.00
C ILE A 118 -12.54 5.05 -2.33
N THR A 119 -12.71 6.32 -2.70
CA THR A 119 -14.04 6.90 -2.98
C THR A 119 -14.53 6.48 -4.36
N ALA A 120 -13.66 6.55 -5.37
CA ALA A 120 -13.99 6.09 -6.71
C ALA A 120 -14.31 4.60 -6.72
N PHE A 121 -13.57 3.79 -5.96
CA PHE A 121 -13.84 2.36 -5.82
C PHE A 121 -15.19 2.08 -5.19
N ARG A 122 -15.56 2.76 -4.09
CA ARG A 122 -16.87 2.60 -3.46
C ARG A 122 -18.00 2.95 -4.44
N GLN A 123 -17.86 4.05 -5.16
CA GLN A 123 -18.84 4.47 -6.15
C GLN A 123 -18.95 3.45 -7.29
N PHE A 124 -17.82 2.93 -7.76
CA PHE A 124 -17.77 1.88 -8.77
C PHE A 124 -18.51 0.62 -8.31
N LEU A 125 -18.26 0.13 -7.09
CA LEU A 125 -18.95 -1.06 -6.55
C LEU A 125 -20.48 -0.91 -6.59
N GLN A 126 -20.99 0.31 -6.34
CA GLN A 126 -22.42 0.60 -6.39
C GLN A 126 -22.95 0.76 -7.81
N GLN A 127 -22.29 1.56 -8.65
CA GLN A 127 -22.70 1.84 -10.03
C GLN A 127 -22.72 0.56 -10.86
N GLU A 128 -21.65 -0.22 -10.75
CA GLU A 128 -21.54 -1.50 -11.43
C GLU A 128 -22.26 -2.62 -10.69
N SER A 129 -22.96 -2.34 -9.59
CA SER A 129 -23.75 -3.33 -8.84
C SER A 129 -22.96 -4.62 -8.55
N ILE A 130 -21.70 -4.48 -8.15
CA ILE A 130 -20.82 -5.62 -7.87
C ILE A 130 -21.44 -6.45 -6.75
N SER A 131 -21.54 -7.77 -6.95
CA SER A 131 -22.14 -8.68 -5.97
C SER A 131 -21.11 -9.57 -5.28
N VAL A 132 -20.03 -9.93 -5.96
CA VAL A 132 -18.96 -10.79 -5.44
C VAL A 132 -17.61 -10.14 -5.68
N MET A 133 -16.77 -10.14 -4.65
CA MET A 133 -15.42 -9.59 -4.76
C MET A 133 -14.46 -10.35 -3.87
N PHE A 134 -13.27 -10.64 -4.40
CA PHE A 134 -12.11 -10.96 -3.59
C PHE A 134 -11.25 -9.71 -3.42
N ILE A 135 -10.65 -9.50 -2.25
CA ILE A 135 -9.69 -8.45 -2.02
C ILE A 135 -8.57 -8.93 -1.09
N THR A 136 -7.35 -8.42 -1.26
CA THR A 136 -6.25 -8.78 -0.36
C THR A 136 -6.52 -8.24 1.05
N THR A 137 -6.02 -8.93 2.08
CA THR A 137 -6.16 -8.48 3.48
C THR A 137 -5.65 -7.04 3.70
N ALA A 138 -4.55 -6.63 3.03
CA ALA A 138 -4.02 -5.27 3.13
C ALA A 138 -5.03 -4.21 2.65
N LEU A 139 -5.61 -4.43 1.47
CA LEU A 139 -6.63 -3.53 0.93
C LEU A 139 -7.93 -3.61 1.75
N PHE A 140 -8.34 -4.81 2.18
CA PHE A 140 -9.46 -4.96 3.12
C PHE A 140 -9.29 -4.07 4.37
N ASN A 141 -8.10 -4.09 4.99
CA ASN A 141 -7.81 -3.28 6.18
C ASN A 141 -7.78 -1.77 5.88
N LEU A 142 -7.39 -1.37 4.67
CA LEU A 142 -7.44 0.02 4.22
C LEU A 142 -8.90 0.49 4.12
N PHE A 143 -9.72 -0.21 3.34
CA PHE A 143 -11.14 0.10 3.19
C PHE A 143 -11.92 -0.02 4.49
N ALA A 144 -11.62 -1.01 5.32
CA ALA A 144 -12.23 -1.13 6.64
C ALA A 144 -11.94 0.08 7.53
N ARG A 145 -10.77 0.73 7.40
CA ARG A 145 -10.42 1.90 8.19
C ARG A 145 -11.19 3.14 7.75
N ASP A 146 -11.25 3.37 6.44
CA ASP A 146 -11.66 4.67 5.88
C ASP A 146 -13.09 4.66 5.31
N GLN A 147 -13.56 3.53 4.78
CA GLN A 147 -14.91 3.36 4.20
C GLN A 147 -15.49 1.95 4.43
N ALA A 148 -15.64 1.56 5.70
CA ALA A 148 -16.10 0.22 6.08
C ALA A 148 -17.48 -0.17 5.53
N ASP A 149 -18.33 0.83 5.25
CA ASP A 149 -19.68 0.65 4.70
C ASP A 149 -19.68 0.38 3.19
N ALA A 150 -18.56 0.57 2.49
CA ALA A 150 -18.45 0.32 1.04
C ALA A 150 -18.86 -1.12 0.68
N PHE A 151 -18.64 -2.07 1.59
CA PHE A 151 -18.89 -3.49 1.37
C PHE A 151 -20.34 -3.93 1.60
N ARG A 152 -21.21 -3.08 2.16
CA ARG A 152 -22.59 -3.46 2.56
C ARG A 152 -23.47 -3.93 1.39
N TYR A 153 -23.13 -3.52 0.18
CA TYR A 153 -23.89 -3.84 -1.03
C TYR A 153 -23.49 -5.19 -1.63
N LEU A 154 -22.34 -5.72 -1.20
CA LEU A 154 -21.83 -7.00 -1.70
C LEU A 154 -22.66 -8.15 -1.11
N ARG A 155 -22.99 -9.11 -1.98
CA ARG A 155 -23.51 -10.40 -1.57
C ARG A 155 -22.42 -11.22 -0.89
N VAL A 156 -21.22 -11.24 -1.46
CA VAL A 156 -20.08 -11.97 -0.91
C VAL A 156 -18.80 -11.16 -1.03
N LEU A 157 -18.14 -10.92 0.10
CA LEU A 157 -16.79 -10.39 0.16
C LEU A 157 -15.86 -11.50 0.65
N LEU A 158 -14.88 -11.85 -0.16
CA LEU A 158 -13.78 -12.73 0.23
C LEU A 158 -12.55 -11.88 0.50
N PHE A 159 -11.84 -12.17 1.58
CA PHE A 159 -10.56 -11.54 1.85
C PHE A 159 -9.55 -12.55 2.36
N GLY A 160 -8.29 -12.34 2.01
CA GLY A 160 -7.22 -13.26 2.39
C GLY A 160 -5.87 -12.90 1.80
N GLY A 161 -4.96 -13.85 1.88
CA GLY A 161 -3.60 -13.69 1.37
C GLY A 161 -2.60 -13.17 2.41
N GLU A 162 -3.03 -12.65 3.57
CA GLU A 162 -2.16 -12.27 4.70
C GLU A 162 -2.90 -12.40 6.04
N ALA A 163 -2.17 -12.33 7.16
CA ALA A 163 -2.77 -12.27 8.48
C ALA A 163 -3.63 -10.99 8.62
N VAL A 164 -4.89 -11.17 9.02
CA VAL A 164 -5.87 -10.07 9.13
C VAL A 164 -5.82 -9.37 10.47
N ASP A 165 -6.01 -8.04 10.45
CA ASP A 165 -6.25 -7.26 11.65
C ASP A 165 -7.70 -7.46 12.11
N VAL A 166 -7.85 -8.06 13.30
CA VAL A 166 -9.14 -8.33 13.92
C VAL A 166 -9.98 -7.06 14.10
N LYS A 167 -9.35 -5.90 14.33
CA LYS A 167 -10.06 -4.62 14.49
C LYS A 167 -10.74 -4.19 13.20
N SER A 168 -10.07 -4.38 12.06
CA SER A 168 -10.61 -4.08 10.72
C SER A 168 -11.84 -4.93 10.41
N VAL A 169 -11.80 -6.23 10.74
CA VAL A 169 -12.95 -7.13 10.58
C VAL A 169 -14.15 -6.70 11.44
N ARG A 170 -13.91 -6.39 12.73
CA ARG A 170 -14.97 -5.87 13.62
C ARG A 170 -15.63 -4.61 13.07
N ARG A 171 -14.82 -3.71 12.50
CA ARG A 171 -15.31 -2.44 11.95
C ARG A 171 -16.23 -2.65 10.76
N VAL A 172 -15.87 -3.54 9.82
CA VAL A 172 -16.74 -3.90 8.68
C VAL A 172 -18.05 -4.52 9.16
N LEU A 173 -17.99 -5.45 10.12
CA LEU A 173 -19.19 -6.07 10.68
C LEU A 173 -20.13 -5.04 11.34
N ALA A 174 -19.57 -4.06 12.05
CA ALA A 174 -20.35 -3.05 12.76
C ALA A 174 -20.94 -1.95 11.86
N ARG A 175 -20.23 -1.56 10.79
CA ARG A 175 -20.58 -0.39 9.96
C ARG A 175 -21.31 -0.72 8.66
N GLY A 176 -21.45 -2.00 8.30
CA GLY A 176 -22.19 -2.43 7.13
C GLY A 176 -21.60 -3.67 6.52
N ALA A 177 -21.84 -4.82 7.16
CA ALA A 177 -21.35 -6.10 6.69
C ALA A 177 -21.92 -6.43 5.29
N PRO A 178 -21.14 -7.05 4.40
CA PRO A 178 -21.68 -7.74 3.24
C PRO A 178 -22.62 -8.87 3.70
N GLN A 179 -23.45 -9.41 2.80
CA GLN A 179 -24.34 -10.53 3.18
C GLN A 179 -23.55 -11.77 3.64
N GLN A 180 -22.36 -11.98 3.06
CA GLN A 180 -21.38 -12.97 3.50
C GLN A 180 -19.97 -12.38 3.48
N LEU A 181 -19.29 -12.45 4.62
CA LEU A 181 -17.88 -12.11 4.75
C LEU A 181 -17.08 -13.40 4.95
N LEU A 182 -16.16 -13.71 4.04
CA LEU A 182 -15.39 -14.95 4.03
C LEU A 182 -13.90 -14.65 4.16
N HIS A 183 -13.28 -15.16 5.23
CA HIS A 183 -11.82 -15.21 5.32
C HIS A 183 -11.33 -16.45 4.59
N VAL A 184 -10.50 -16.28 3.56
CA VAL A 184 -10.00 -17.37 2.72
C VAL A 184 -8.48 -17.51 2.83
N TYR A 185 -8.01 -18.75 2.71
CA TYR A 185 -6.59 -19.08 2.73
C TYR A 185 -6.30 -20.16 1.70
N GLY A 186 -5.18 -20.02 1.01
CA GLY A 186 -4.62 -21.04 0.15
C GLY A 186 -3.29 -20.58 -0.44
N PRO A 187 -2.33 -21.50 -0.63
CA PRO A 187 -1.15 -21.23 -1.44
C PRO A 187 -1.46 -21.47 -2.94
N THR A 188 -0.64 -20.89 -3.82
CA THR A 188 -0.74 -21.08 -5.28
C THR A 188 -0.67 -22.55 -5.68
N GLU A 189 0.12 -23.35 -4.97
CA GLU A 189 0.23 -24.80 -5.21
C GLU A 189 -1.04 -25.61 -4.89
N SER A 190 -2.02 -25.00 -4.23
CA SER A 190 -3.36 -25.57 -3.98
C SER A 190 -4.48 -24.79 -4.70
N THR A 191 -4.10 -23.98 -5.69
CA THR A 191 -4.99 -23.19 -6.55
C THR A 191 -5.85 -22.20 -5.78
N THR A 192 -5.23 -21.07 -5.41
CA THR A 192 -5.89 -19.88 -4.86
C THR A 192 -6.45 -20.07 -3.44
N PHE A 193 -7.53 -20.84 -3.26
CA PHE A 193 -8.16 -21.06 -1.96
C PHE A 193 -8.20 -22.55 -1.61
N ALA A 194 -7.86 -22.90 -0.39
CA ALA A 194 -7.90 -24.25 0.14
C ALA A 194 -8.80 -24.36 1.39
N THR A 195 -8.88 -23.28 2.18
CA THR A 195 -9.76 -23.21 3.36
C THR A 195 -10.51 -21.89 3.42
N PHE A 196 -11.63 -21.88 4.14
CA PHE A 196 -12.45 -20.69 4.35
C PHE A 196 -13.11 -20.66 5.73
N LYS A 197 -13.34 -19.46 6.26
CA LYS A 197 -14.14 -19.20 7.46
C LYS A 197 -15.19 -18.13 7.16
N PRO A 198 -16.50 -18.45 7.27
CA PRO A 198 -17.53 -17.43 7.35
C PRO A 198 -17.37 -16.62 8.63
N VAL A 199 -17.35 -15.30 8.50
CA VAL A 199 -17.14 -14.37 9.61
C VAL A 199 -18.39 -13.53 9.81
N SER A 200 -19.26 -13.95 10.73
CA SER A 200 -20.46 -13.21 11.13
C SER A 200 -20.28 -12.44 12.44
N SER A 201 -19.31 -12.82 13.25
CA SER A 201 -18.96 -12.17 14.50
C SER A 201 -17.50 -12.43 14.86
N VAL A 202 -16.96 -11.62 15.75
CA VAL A 202 -15.60 -11.73 16.27
C VAL A 202 -15.66 -11.59 17.78
N ALA A 203 -15.21 -12.60 18.52
CA ALA A 203 -15.18 -12.56 19.99
C ALA A 203 -14.28 -11.42 20.49
N ASP A 204 -14.62 -10.78 21.61
CA ASP A 204 -13.92 -9.59 22.13
C ASP A 204 -12.42 -9.80 22.36
N HIS A 205 -12.05 -11.01 22.81
CA HIS A 205 -10.65 -11.37 23.10
C HIS A 205 -9.95 -12.08 21.92
N ALA A 206 -10.57 -12.17 20.74
CA ALA A 206 -9.93 -12.79 19.59
C ALA A 206 -8.68 -12.00 19.16
N ALA A 207 -7.55 -12.69 19.08
CA ALA A 207 -6.28 -12.15 18.59
C ALA A 207 -6.06 -12.41 17.09
N THR A 208 -6.77 -13.39 16.52
CA THR A 208 -6.67 -13.82 15.12
C THR A 208 -8.06 -14.20 14.59
N ILE A 209 -8.18 -14.29 13.27
CA ILE A 209 -9.33 -14.93 12.60
C ILE A 209 -8.84 -16.28 12.04
N PRO A 210 -9.48 -17.41 12.42
CA PRO A 210 -9.12 -18.71 11.86
C PRO A 210 -9.23 -18.74 10.33
N ILE A 211 -8.42 -19.58 9.69
CA ILE A 211 -8.48 -19.84 8.25
C ILE A 211 -9.58 -20.86 7.90
N GLY A 212 -10.22 -21.45 8.92
CA GLY A 212 -11.49 -22.15 8.82
C GLY A 212 -11.38 -23.59 8.35
N HIS A 213 -12.32 -24.04 7.52
CA HIS A 213 -12.43 -25.44 7.09
C HIS A 213 -12.01 -25.58 5.63
N ALA A 214 -11.61 -26.79 5.24
CA ALA A 214 -11.25 -27.08 3.86
C ALA A 214 -12.44 -26.84 2.90
N ILE A 215 -12.14 -26.33 1.71
CA ILE A 215 -13.16 -26.23 0.66
C ILE A 215 -13.46 -27.61 0.04
N ALA A 216 -14.50 -27.70 -0.78
CA ALA A 216 -14.90 -28.93 -1.45
C ALA A 216 -13.72 -29.59 -2.20
N ASN A 217 -13.68 -30.92 -2.18
CA ASN A 217 -12.63 -31.72 -2.82
C ASN A 217 -11.19 -31.35 -2.37
N THR A 218 -11.05 -30.84 -1.14
CA THR A 218 -9.76 -30.50 -0.51
C THR A 218 -9.66 -31.20 0.83
N THR A 219 -8.51 -31.82 1.09
CA THR A 219 -8.18 -32.35 2.42
C THR A 219 -7.12 -31.47 3.07
N ALA A 220 -7.28 -31.18 4.35
CA ALA A 220 -6.27 -30.51 5.16
C ALA A 220 -5.86 -31.45 6.30
N TYR A 221 -4.56 -31.65 6.47
CA TYR A 221 -3.99 -32.43 7.57
C TYR A 221 -3.02 -31.55 8.35
N VAL A 222 -3.02 -31.70 9.68
CA VAL A 222 -2.05 -31.04 10.56
C VAL A 222 -1.12 -32.12 11.10
N LEU A 223 0.13 -32.12 10.62
CA LEU A 223 1.07 -33.22 10.85
C LEU A 223 2.24 -32.79 11.74
N ASP A 224 2.76 -33.74 12.50
CA ASP A 224 4.04 -33.61 13.21
C ASP A 224 5.24 -33.86 12.26
N PRO A 225 6.48 -33.62 12.70
CA PRO A 225 7.67 -33.88 11.87
C PRO A 225 7.88 -35.33 11.45
N THR A 226 7.13 -36.28 12.01
CA THR A 226 7.16 -37.71 11.64
C THR A 226 6.06 -38.08 10.64
N GLY A 227 5.25 -37.10 10.19
CA GLY A 227 4.16 -37.30 9.25
C GLY A 227 2.88 -37.84 9.87
N LYS A 228 2.73 -37.78 11.20
CA LYS A 228 1.53 -38.24 11.91
C LYS A 228 0.59 -37.09 12.24
N VAL A 229 -0.72 -37.35 12.19
CA VAL A 229 -1.75 -36.36 12.56
C VAL A 229 -1.61 -36.00 14.03
N VAL A 230 -1.61 -34.70 14.33
CA VAL A 230 -1.57 -34.21 15.71
C VAL A 230 -2.98 -34.11 16.32
N PRO A 231 -3.13 -34.23 17.65
CA PRO A 231 -4.42 -34.00 18.32
C PRO A 231 -4.95 -32.56 18.13
N ILE A 232 -6.27 -32.39 18.30
CA ILE A 232 -6.93 -31.07 18.30
C ILE A 232 -6.24 -30.15 19.33
N GLY A 233 -6.01 -28.89 18.95
CA GLY A 233 -5.34 -27.87 19.76
C GLY A 233 -3.81 -27.90 19.71
N VAL A 234 -3.19 -28.99 19.24
CA VAL A 234 -1.73 -29.12 19.13
C VAL A 234 -1.26 -28.51 17.81
N PRO A 235 -0.29 -27.56 17.83
CA PRO A 235 0.27 -27.03 16.60
C PRO A 235 1.08 -28.05 15.81
N GLY A 236 0.89 -28.09 14.49
CA GLY A 236 1.66 -28.88 13.53
C GLY A 236 1.75 -28.19 12.17
N GLU A 237 2.34 -28.85 11.19
CA GLU A 237 2.49 -28.35 9.82
C GLU A 237 1.26 -28.68 8.97
N LEU A 238 0.79 -27.71 8.20
CA LEU A 238 -0.35 -27.89 7.31
C LEU A 238 0.06 -28.62 6.02
N TYR A 239 -0.66 -29.68 5.69
CA TYR A 239 -0.55 -30.41 4.44
C TYR A 239 -1.91 -30.37 3.73
N LEU A 240 -1.90 -30.03 2.45
CA LEU A 240 -3.11 -29.91 1.63
C LEU A 240 -3.15 -31.02 0.59
N GLY A 241 -4.31 -31.60 0.34
CA GLY A 241 -4.52 -32.64 -0.67
C GLY A 241 -5.79 -32.40 -1.48
N GLY A 242 -6.02 -33.23 -2.50
CA GLY A 242 -7.23 -33.19 -3.33
C GLY A 242 -7.08 -32.40 -4.62
N ASP A 243 -8.22 -32.03 -5.21
CA ASP A 243 -8.31 -31.70 -6.64
C ASP A 243 -7.74 -30.35 -7.04
N GLY A 244 -7.41 -29.49 -6.07
CA GLY A 244 -6.75 -28.21 -6.40
C GLY A 244 -5.24 -28.24 -6.28
N LEU A 245 -4.64 -29.40 -6.00
CA LEU A 245 -3.18 -29.51 -6.07
C LEU A 245 -2.68 -29.26 -7.49
N ALA A 246 -1.68 -28.39 -7.58
CA ALA A 246 -0.87 -28.19 -8.76
C ALA A 246 -0.22 -29.51 -9.22
N SER A 247 0.10 -29.59 -10.50
CA SER A 247 0.74 -30.78 -11.07
C SER A 247 2.21 -30.87 -10.63
N ALA A 248 2.95 -29.76 -10.73
CA ALA A 248 4.37 -29.67 -10.41
C ALA A 248 4.85 -28.20 -10.37
N TYR A 249 6.12 -28.01 -10.00
CA TYR A 249 6.88 -26.83 -10.40
C TYR A 249 7.55 -27.06 -11.77
N LEU A 250 7.37 -26.12 -12.69
CA LEU A 250 7.89 -26.15 -14.06
C LEU A 250 9.41 -26.29 -14.03
N ASN A 251 9.92 -27.34 -14.68
CA ASN A 251 11.35 -27.65 -14.79
C ASN A 251 12.07 -27.83 -13.43
N GLN A 252 11.35 -28.10 -12.33
CA GLN A 252 11.92 -28.30 -11.00
C GLN A 252 11.43 -29.61 -10.35
N PRO A 253 11.81 -30.79 -10.88
CA PRO A 253 11.32 -32.08 -10.40
C PRO A 253 11.77 -32.40 -8.97
N ALA A 254 12.98 -32.00 -8.57
CA ALA A 254 13.47 -32.23 -7.20
C ALA A 254 12.65 -31.46 -6.17
N LEU A 255 12.41 -30.16 -6.40
CA LEU A 255 11.55 -29.34 -5.55
C LEU A 255 10.10 -29.85 -5.56
N THR A 256 9.62 -30.31 -6.72
CA THR A 256 8.29 -30.92 -6.81
C THR A 256 8.18 -32.15 -5.91
N ALA A 257 9.16 -33.05 -5.93
CA ALA A 257 9.16 -34.24 -5.07
C ALA A 257 9.30 -33.88 -3.58
N GLU A 258 10.00 -32.80 -3.25
CA GLU A 258 10.13 -32.30 -1.88
C GLU A 258 8.81 -31.74 -1.33
N LYS A 259 8.08 -30.95 -2.14
CA LYS A 259 6.88 -30.25 -1.69
C LYS A 259 5.58 -31.03 -1.91
N PHE A 260 5.49 -31.84 -2.96
CA PHE A 260 4.33 -32.68 -3.29
C PHE A 260 4.64 -34.13 -2.93
N VAL A 261 4.47 -34.46 -1.66
CA VAL A 261 4.82 -35.76 -1.07
C VAL A 261 3.69 -36.79 -1.24
N PRO A 262 3.95 -38.10 -1.17
CA PRO A 262 2.90 -39.11 -1.17
C PRO A 262 1.92 -38.91 -0.02
N ASN A 263 0.63 -39.14 -0.27
CA ASN A 263 -0.43 -39.07 0.73
C ASN A 263 -0.59 -40.43 1.46
N PRO A 264 -0.16 -40.57 2.73
CA PRO A 264 -0.29 -41.83 3.46
C PRO A 264 -1.72 -42.09 3.95
N PHE A 265 -2.64 -41.13 3.79
CA PHE A 265 -4.02 -41.19 4.25
C PHE A 265 -5.03 -41.41 3.10
N GLY A 266 -4.54 -41.54 1.86
CA GLY A 266 -5.36 -41.77 0.68
C GLY A 266 -5.98 -43.17 0.62
N PRO A 267 -7.01 -43.38 -0.21
CA PRO A 267 -7.59 -44.70 -0.43
C PRO A 267 -6.56 -45.69 -1.02
N ALA A 268 -6.67 -46.98 -0.68
CA ALA A 268 -5.73 -47.99 -1.13
C ALA A 268 -5.89 -48.32 -2.63
N ALA A 269 -4.91 -47.88 -3.43
CA ALA A 269 -4.46 -48.33 -4.76
C ALA A 269 -5.48 -48.38 -5.93
N GLY A 270 -5.20 -47.56 -6.96
CA GLY A 270 -5.72 -47.70 -8.33
C GLY A 270 -5.44 -46.44 -9.17
N GLU A 271 -4.29 -46.42 -9.86
CA GLU A 271 -3.70 -45.32 -10.66
C GLU A 271 -3.35 -44.02 -9.89
N PRO A 272 -2.16 -43.42 -10.10
CA PRO A 272 -1.75 -42.20 -9.41
C PRO A 272 -2.70 -41.04 -9.76
N GLN A 273 -3.53 -40.62 -8.80
CA GLN A 273 -4.40 -39.46 -8.91
C GLN A 273 -3.87 -38.29 -8.07
N CYS A 274 -4.41 -37.09 -8.25
CA CYS A 274 -4.12 -35.93 -7.37
C CYS A 274 -4.38 -36.22 -5.88
N HIS A 275 -5.28 -37.16 -5.58
CA HIS A 275 -5.60 -37.62 -4.23
C HIS A 275 -4.46 -38.41 -3.55
N ASP A 276 -3.47 -38.87 -4.31
CA ASP A 276 -2.33 -39.65 -3.78
C ASP A 276 -1.16 -38.78 -3.34
N ARG A 277 -1.30 -37.45 -3.40
CA ARG A 277 -0.26 -36.50 -2.96
C ARG A 277 -0.79 -35.51 -1.94
N LEU A 278 0.13 -35.02 -1.11
CA LEU A 278 -0.06 -33.88 -0.24
C LEU A 278 0.96 -32.81 -0.60
N TYR A 279 0.51 -31.56 -0.68
CA TYR A 279 1.37 -30.39 -0.71
C TYR A 279 1.71 -29.94 0.71
N ARG A 280 3.00 -29.89 1.00
CA ARG A 280 3.57 -29.40 2.25
C ARG A 280 3.68 -27.88 2.22
N THR A 281 2.86 -27.17 3.02
CA THR A 281 2.74 -25.71 2.88
C THR A 281 3.84 -24.91 3.58
N GLY A 282 4.54 -25.50 4.56
CA GLY A 282 5.44 -24.80 5.46
C GLY A 282 4.75 -23.98 6.55
N ASP A 283 3.42 -23.96 6.58
CA ASP A 283 2.64 -23.17 7.54
C ASP A 283 2.35 -23.95 8.81
N ARG A 284 2.53 -23.28 9.96
CA ARG A 284 2.22 -23.79 11.29
C ARG A 284 0.79 -23.42 11.66
N VAL A 285 -0.03 -24.43 11.92
CA VAL A 285 -1.45 -24.28 12.23
C VAL A 285 -1.85 -25.20 13.37
N ARG A 286 -3.07 -25.05 13.88
CA ARG A 286 -3.71 -26.04 14.77
C ARG A 286 -5.20 -26.15 14.49
N TYR A 287 -5.78 -27.31 14.77
CA TYR A 287 -7.23 -27.45 14.84
C TYR A 287 -7.78 -26.85 16.11
N LEU A 288 -8.90 -26.13 15.99
CA LEU A 288 -9.76 -25.72 17.09
C LEU A 288 -10.78 -26.81 17.39
N SER A 289 -11.45 -26.69 18.54
CA SER A 289 -12.46 -27.68 18.99
C SER A 289 -13.68 -27.79 18.08
N ASP A 290 -13.99 -26.75 17.31
CA ASP A 290 -15.05 -26.73 16.29
C ASP A 290 -14.58 -27.32 14.94
N GLY A 291 -13.33 -27.78 14.85
CA GLY A 291 -12.73 -28.31 13.63
C GLY A 291 -12.21 -27.24 12.66
N ALA A 292 -12.31 -25.95 13.01
CA ALA A 292 -11.69 -24.89 12.22
C ALA A 292 -10.17 -24.90 12.40
N ILE A 293 -9.44 -24.49 11.37
CA ILE A 293 -7.99 -24.39 11.41
C ILE A 293 -7.62 -22.96 11.76
N GLU A 294 -6.79 -22.81 12.79
CA GLU A 294 -6.17 -21.53 13.16
C GLU A 294 -4.73 -21.48 12.64
N PHE A 295 -4.40 -20.38 11.97
CA PHE A 295 -3.03 -20.09 11.55
C PHE A 295 -2.22 -19.55 12.74
N VAL A 296 -1.06 -20.18 13.02
CA VAL A 296 -0.19 -19.83 14.15
C VAL A 296 1.07 -19.09 13.67
N GLY A 297 1.55 -19.40 12.47
CA GLY A 297 2.78 -18.83 11.92
C GLY A 297 3.36 -19.74 10.85
N ARG A 298 4.67 -19.67 10.60
CA ARG A 298 5.37 -20.52 9.64
C ARG A 298 6.48 -21.34 10.29
N PHE A 299 6.76 -22.52 9.74
CA PHE A 299 7.92 -23.34 10.10
C PHE A 299 9.18 -22.90 9.37
N ASP A 300 9.01 -22.45 8.13
CA ASP A 300 10.05 -21.77 7.37
C ASP A 300 10.10 -20.28 7.74
N TYR A 301 11.16 -19.61 7.32
CA TYR A 301 11.35 -18.18 7.56
C TYR A 301 10.71 -17.34 6.45
N GLN A 302 9.67 -17.84 5.77
CA GLN A 302 8.97 -17.01 4.80
C GLN A 302 8.21 -15.88 5.52
N ILE A 303 8.30 -14.69 4.97
CA ILE A 303 7.59 -13.51 5.46
C ILE A 303 6.69 -12.96 4.35
N LYS A 304 5.72 -12.15 4.73
CA LYS A 304 4.98 -11.29 3.79
C LYS A 304 5.35 -9.84 4.11
N LEU A 305 5.99 -9.17 3.17
CA LEU A 305 6.46 -7.79 3.29
C LEU A 305 5.97 -6.99 2.09
N ARG A 306 5.21 -5.91 2.34
CA ARG A 306 4.73 -4.99 1.29
C ARG A 306 3.97 -5.70 0.15
N GLY A 307 3.20 -6.75 0.46
CA GLY A 307 2.44 -7.55 -0.51
C GLY A 307 3.24 -8.65 -1.21
N PHE A 308 4.54 -8.77 -0.94
CA PHE A 308 5.40 -9.83 -1.50
C PHE A 308 5.57 -10.97 -0.50
N ARG A 309 5.42 -12.21 -0.97
CA ARG A 309 5.86 -13.41 -0.24
C ARG A 309 7.37 -13.53 -0.44
N ILE A 310 8.14 -13.36 0.63
CA ILE A 310 9.60 -13.39 0.58
C ILE A 310 10.10 -14.58 1.38
N GLU A 311 10.97 -15.38 0.77
CA GLU A 311 11.66 -16.49 1.41
C GLU A 311 12.95 -15.96 2.03
N LEU A 312 13.03 -15.81 3.36
CA LEU A 312 14.27 -15.28 3.95
C LEU A 312 15.48 -16.19 3.66
N GLY A 313 15.24 -17.50 3.53
CA GLY A 313 16.26 -18.47 3.12
C GLY A 313 16.83 -18.23 1.72
N GLU A 314 16.07 -17.61 0.81
CA GLU A 314 16.54 -17.22 -0.52
C GLU A 314 17.63 -16.16 -0.44
N ILE A 315 17.39 -15.18 0.42
CA ILE A 315 18.35 -14.12 0.70
C ILE A 315 19.56 -14.70 1.42
N GLU A 316 19.35 -15.61 2.39
CA GLU A 316 20.44 -16.33 3.08
C GLU A 316 21.28 -17.19 2.10
N ASP A 317 20.66 -17.87 1.15
CA ASP A 317 21.33 -18.71 0.16
C ASP A 317 22.12 -17.86 -0.84
N ALA A 318 21.53 -16.77 -1.34
CA ALA A 318 22.22 -15.81 -2.21
C ALA A 318 23.44 -15.19 -1.50
N LEU A 319 23.32 -14.92 -0.19
CA LEU A 319 24.43 -14.48 0.64
C LEU A 319 25.50 -15.56 0.80
N ARG A 320 25.11 -16.81 1.10
CA ARG A 320 26.05 -17.94 1.24
C ARG A 320 26.74 -18.35 -0.07
N GLN A 321 26.23 -17.94 -1.22
CA GLN A 321 26.90 -18.12 -2.51
C GLN A 321 28.06 -17.15 -2.74
N GLN A 322 28.19 -16.09 -1.92
CA GLN A 322 29.31 -15.17 -2.00
C GLN A 322 30.58 -15.79 -1.40
N PRO A 323 31.74 -15.77 -2.10
CA PRO A 323 32.97 -16.42 -1.64
C PRO A 323 33.46 -15.96 -0.25
N GLN A 324 33.10 -14.75 0.15
CA GLN A 324 33.50 -14.12 1.41
C GLN A 324 32.60 -14.51 2.60
N ILE A 325 31.38 -15.03 2.35
CA ILE A 325 30.38 -15.35 3.38
C ILE A 325 30.43 -16.86 3.68
N ARG A 326 30.77 -17.20 4.92
CA ARG A 326 30.73 -18.57 5.43
C ARG A 326 29.31 -19.00 5.81
N ASP A 327 28.54 -18.11 6.44
CA ASP A 327 27.18 -18.41 6.90
C ASP A 327 26.33 -17.13 6.97
N ALA A 328 25.01 -17.25 6.80
CA ALA A 328 24.10 -16.10 6.77
C ALA A 328 22.71 -16.44 7.33
N VAL A 329 22.12 -15.50 8.06
CA VAL A 329 20.74 -15.55 8.59
C VAL A 329 20.05 -14.23 8.30
N VAL A 330 18.85 -14.24 7.73
CA VAL A 330 18.07 -13.03 7.42
C VAL A 330 16.80 -12.99 8.26
N LEU A 331 16.41 -11.81 8.69
CA LEU A 331 15.28 -11.56 9.58
C LEU A 331 14.49 -10.34 9.16
N LEU A 332 13.17 -10.44 9.24
CA LEU A 332 12.31 -9.26 9.26
C LEU A 332 12.29 -8.69 10.68
N ARG A 333 12.80 -7.48 10.85
CA ARG A 333 12.78 -6.76 12.12
C ARG A 333 11.75 -5.64 12.08
N GLU A 334 11.13 -5.41 13.23
CA GLU A 334 10.26 -4.27 13.51
C GLU A 334 10.73 -3.71 14.86
N ASP A 335 11.75 -2.86 14.83
CA ASP A 335 12.31 -2.25 16.04
C ASP A 335 11.51 -1.00 16.46
N GLU A 336 10.75 -0.40 15.53
CA GLU A 336 9.74 0.64 15.75
C GLU A 336 8.39 0.21 15.13
N PRO A 337 7.23 0.46 15.79
CA PRO A 337 5.92 0.02 15.27
C PRO A 337 5.61 0.57 13.87
N GLY A 338 5.34 -0.32 12.92
CA GLY A 338 5.04 0.03 11.53
C GLY A 338 6.27 0.06 10.61
N ASP A 339 7.49 0.02 11.16
CA ASP A 339 8.73 0.04 10.39
C ASP A 339 9.37 -1.34 10.29
N LYS A 340 8.86 -2.12 9.33
CA LYS A 340 9.33 -3.48 9.04
C LYS A 340 10.46 -3.44 8.00
N ARG A 341 11.64 -3.96 8.37
CA ARG A 341 12.84 -3.97 7.51
C ARG A 341 13.57 -5.31 7.52
N LEU A 342 14.19 -5.67 6.40
CA LEU A 342 14.99 -6.88 6.25
C LEU A 342 16.41 -6.64 6.76
N VAL A 343 16.91 -7.51 7.64
CA VAL A 343 18.27 -7.43 8.20
C VAL A 343 18.98 -8.75 7.99
N ALA A 344 20.15 -8.71 7.37
CA ALA A 344 21.02 -9.86 7.15
C ALA A 344 22.12 -9.91 8.20
N TYR A 345 22.32 -11.07 8.82
CA TYR A 345 23.39 -11.37 9.76
C TYR A 345 24.34 -12.35 9.09
N ILE A 346 25.61 -11.99 8.95
CA ILE A 346 26.59 -12.76 8.17
C ILE A 346 27.79 -13.16 9.03
N ILE A 347 28.39 -14.30 8.72
CA ILE A 347 29.70 -14.70 9.24
C ILE A 347 30.64 -14.84 8.04
N THR A 348 31.77 -14.15 8.07
CA THR A 348 32.80 -14.22 7.04
C THR A 348 33.73 -15.43 7.27
N GLY A 349 34.32 -15.96 6.20
CA GLY A 349 35.28 -17.07 6.28
C GLY A 349 36.70 -16.59 6.59
N ASP A 350 37.46 -17.37 7.39
CA ASP A 350 38.90 -17.15 7.54
C ASP A 350 39.61 -17.52 6.22
N GLY A 351 40.02 -16.51 5.44
CA GLY A 351 41.07 -16.70 4.43
C GLY A 351 42.38 -17.12 5.10
N PRO A 352 43.32 -17.77 4.38
CA PRO A 352 44.57 -18.24 4.98
C PRO A 352 45.26 -17.08 5.68
N VAL A 353 45.61 -17.28 6.95
CA VAL A 353 46.45 -16.37 7.73
C VAL A 353 47.81 -16.32 7.03
N GLY A 354 47.94 -15.36 6.11
CA GLY A 354 49.24 -14.94 5.60
C GLY A 354 50.07 -14.44 6.77
N GLU A 355 51.28 -14.95 6.87
CA GLU A 355 52.27 -14.52 7.86
C GLU A 355 52.38 -12.99 7.89
N ALA A 356 52.36 -12.45 9.11
CA ALA A 356 52.69 -11.09 9.51
C ALA A 356 53.04 -10.08 8.39
N GLY A 357 52.08 -9.21 8.07
CA GLY A 357 52.37 -7.89 7.51
C GLY A 357 51.63 -7.53 6.23
N GLU A 358 50.37 -7.12 6.35
CA GLU A 358 49.79 -6.06 5.50
C GLU A 358 48.51 -5.52 6.18
N PRO A 359 48.47 -4.24 6.60
CA PRO A 359 47.26 -3.61 7.11
C PRO A 359 46.41 -3.10 5.93
N GLY A 360 45.17 -3.58 5.81
CA GLY A 360 44.16 -2.98 4.93
C GLY A 360 43.66 -3.89 3.81
N ARG A 361 42.69 -4.77 4.12
CA ARG A 361 41.56 -4.98 3.22
C ARG A 361 40.39 -4.21 3.81
N ASP A 362 39.92 -3.19 3.11
CA ASP A 362 38.80 -2.37 3.57
C ASP A 362 37.55 -3.24 3.72
N LYS A 363 37.15 -3.56 4.96
CA LYS A 363 35.92 -4.31 5.29
C LYS A 363 34.66 -3.73 4.66
N VAL A 364 34.71 -2.43 4.43
CA VAL A 364 33.69 -1.63 3.78
C VAL A 364 33.56 -2.08 2.31
N ALA A 365 34.68 -2.23 1.58
CA ALA A 365 34.75 -2.71 0.18
C ALA A 365 34.10 -4.09 -0.01
N ASP A 366 34.29 -4.99 0.95
CA ASP A 366 33.69 -6.33 0.92
C ASP A 366 32.15 -6.29 1.05
N LEU A 367 31.57 -5.37 1.84
CA LEU A 367 30.12 -5.27 2.06
C LEU A 367 29.34 -4.65 0.88
N ALA A 368 29.89 -3.65 0.19
CA ALA A 368 29.25 -3.16 -1.05
C ALA A 368 29.40 -4.15 -2.19
N GLU A 369 30.52 -4.89 -2.26
CA GLU A 369 30.68 -5.96 -3.26
C GLU A 369 29.62 -7.05 -3.04
N ILE A 370 29.42 -7.49 -1.79
CA ILE A 370 28.32 -8.38 -1.40
C ILE A 370 26.97 -7.77 -1.78
N SER A 371 26.69 -6.52 -1.38
CA SER A 371 25.39 -5.88 -1.66
C SER A 371 25.09 -5.78 -3.15
N ARG A 372 26.09 -5.42 -3.97
CA ARG A 372 26.01 -5.33 -5.43
C ARG A 372 25.78 -6.71 -6.06
N ALA A 373 26.49 -7.73 -5.59
CA ALA A 373 26.30 -9.10 -6.07
C ALA A 373 24.90 -9.64 -5.75
N ILE A 374 24.36 -9.32 -4.56
CA ILE A 374 23.00 -9.70 -4.17
C ILE A 374 21.94 -8.93 -4.97
N ARG A 375 22.12 -7.62 -5.22
CA ARG A 375 21.24 -6.83 -6.10
C ARG A 375 21.15 -7.37 -7.52
N GLN A 376 22.22 -7.99 -8.04
CA GLN A 376 22.19 -8.64 -9.35
C GLN A 376 21.45 -9.98 -9.34
N ALA A 377 21.33 -10.62 -8.17
CA ALA A 377 20.75 -11.94 -8.01
C ALA A 377 19.29 -11.91 -7.53
N LEU A 378 18.86 -10.87 -6.82
CA LEU A 378 17.54 -10.76 -6.19
C LEU A 378 16.83 -9.44 -6.55
N PRO A 379 15.49 -9.43 -6.66
CA PRO A 379 14.70 -8.20 -6.82
C PRO A 379 14.84 -7.22 -5.64
N ASP A 380 14.65 -5.93 -5.90
CA ASP A 380 14.84 -4.85 -4.90
C ASP A 380 14.04 -5.06 -3.60
N TYR A 381 12.81 -5.59 -3.69
CA TYR A 381 11.98 -5.82 -2.50
C TYR A 381 12.50 -6.94 -1.58
N MET A 382 13.47 -7.75 -2.03
CA MET A 382 14.15 -8.79 -1.25
C MET A 382 15.49 -8.32 -0.66
N MET A 383 15.92 -7.08 -0.95
CA MET A 383 17.20 -6.57 -0.46
C MET A 383 17.16 -6.29 1.05
N PRO A 384 18.10 -6.84 1.84
CA PRO A 384 18.30 -6.41 3.22
C PRO A 384 18.74 -4.94 3.28
N SER A 385 18.12 -4.17 4.17
CA SER A 385 18.49 -2.78 4.44
C SER A 385 19.71 -2.66 5.38
N ALA A 386 20.15 -3.76 5.98
CA ALA A 386 21.29 -3.81 6.90
C ALA A 386 22.01 -5.17 6.86
N PHE A 387 23.33 -5.15 7.02
CA PHE A 387 24.23 -6.29 7.11
C PHE A 387 25.03 -6.24 8.42
N VAL A 388 24.86 -7.26 9.27
CA VAL A 388 25.49 -7.34 10.59
C VAL A 388 26.49 -8.49 10.60
N GLU A 389 27.79 -8.18 10.65
CA GLU A 389 28.86 -9.19 10.78
C GLU A 389 28.90 -9.74 12.22
N LEU A 390 28.89 -11.08 12.36
CA LEU A 390 29.02 -11.76 13.63
C LEU A 390 30.21 -12.74 13.60
N ALA A 391 30.97 -12.82 14.68
CA ALA A 391 32.02 -13.85 14.82
C ALA A 391 31.41 -15.26 14.90
N ARG A 392 30.21 -15.38 15.47
CA ARG A 392 29.41 -16.61 15.55
C ARG A 392 27.94 -16.28 15.79
N PHE A 393 27.04 -17.13 15.31
CA PHE A 393 25.63 -17.00 15.66
C PHE A 393 25.39 -17.36 17.13
N PRO A 394 24.57 -16.58 17.86
CA PRO A 394 24.13 -16.96 19.19
C PRO A 394 23.31 -18.25 19.08
N LEU A 395 23.56 -19.22 19.96
CA LEU A 395 22.84 -20.49 19.98
C LEU A 395 21.95 -20.59 21.21
N THR A 396 20.85 -21.32 21.08
CA THR A 396 20.00 -21.80 22.19
C THR A 396 20.71 -22.93 22.93
N PRO A 397 20.29 -23.31 24.15
CA PRO A 397 20.83 -24.47 24.87
C PRO A 397 20.77 -25.79 24.07
N ASN A 398 19.89 -25.87 23.07
CA ASN A 398 19.73 -27.01 22.17
C ASN A 398 20.59 -26.92 20.89
N GLY A 399 21.53 -25.99 20.82
CA GLY A 399 22.45 -25.84 19.68
C GLY A 399 21.85 -25.21 18.41
N LYS A 400 20.59 -24.74 18.43
CA LYS A 400 19.97 -24.00 17.32
C LYS A 400 20.25 -22.50 17.40
N ILE A 401 20.32 -21.79 16.27
CA ILE A 401 20.47 -20.32 16.24
C ILE A 401 19.36 -19.63 17.03
N ASN A 402 19.75 -18.83 18.01
CA ASN A 402 18.86 -18.03 18.84
C ASN A 402 18.62 -16.67 18.17
N ARG A 403 17.62 -16.62 17.28
CA ARG A 403 17.28 -15.40 16.52
C ARG A 403 16.83 -14.23 17.39
N GLN A 404 16.24 -14.49 18.56
CA GLN A 404 15.85 -13.43 19.50
C GLN A 404 17.05 -12.76 20.18
N ALA A 405 18.19 -13.46 20.23
CA ALA A 405 19.44 -12.93 20.75
C ALA A 405 20.33 -12.27 19.68
N LEU A 406 19.86 -12.18 18.43
CA LEU A 406 20.60 -11.46 17.39
C LEU A 406 20.53 -9.95 17.65
N PRO A 407 21.68 -9.24 17.59
CA PRO A 407 21.77 -7.84 17.97
C PRO A 407 20.94 -6.95 17.04
N LYS A 408 20.53 -5.79 17.55
CA LYS A 408 19.93 -4.74 16.71
C LYS A 408 21.00 -4.18 15.77
N PRO A 409 20.70 -3.92 14.49
CA PRO A 409 21.62 -3.22 13.61
C PRO A 409 21.86 -1.79 14.12
N ASP A 410 23.12 -1.38 14.19
CA ASP A 410 23.51 0.01 14.45
C ASP A 410 23.78 0.77 13.14
N ALA A 411 24.14 2.06 13.24
CA ALA A 411 24.42 2.91 12.07
C ALA A 411 25.59 2.40 11.20
N HIS A 412 26.48 1.57 11.74
CA HIS A 412 27.58 0.92 11.00
C HIS A 412 27.15 -0.41 10.36
N ASN A 413 26.00 -0.97 10.74
CA ASN A 413 25.42 -2.18 10.14
C ASN A 413 24.36 -1.89 9.07
N MET A 414 23.82 -0.68 9.02
CA MET A 414 23.17 -0.19 7.80
C MET A 414 24.19 -0.27 6.67
N GLN A 415 23.78 -0.53 5.43
CA GLN A 415 24.68 -0.56 4.26
C GLN A 415 25.81 0.46 4.42
N ALA A 416 26.99 -0.02 4.81
CA ALA A 416 28.11 0.82 5.18
C ALA A 416 29.09 0.85 4.00
N ASP A 417 29.09 2.01 3.34
CA ASP A 417 30.25 2.82 3.00
C ASP A 417 31.23 2.42 1.89
N ALA A 418 31.06 1.34 1.10
CA ALA A 418 32.08 1.07 0.05
C ALA A 418 31.95 1.82 -1.26
N ASP A 419 30.74 2.29 -1.54
CA ASP A 419 30.53 3.31 -2.54
C ASP A 419 30.04 4.60 -1.87
N TYR A 420 30.36 4.82 -0.58
CA TYR A 420 30.25 6.16 0.02
C TYR A 420 31.37 7.01 -0.56
N VAL A 421 31.12 7.44 -1.78
CA VAL A 421 31.81 8.54 -2.39
C VAL A 421 31.09 9.77 -1.85
N GLU A 422 31.85 10.55 -1.08
CA GLU A 422 31.34 11.83 -0.62
C GLU A 422 30.92 12.66 -1.83
N PRO A 423 29.74 13.30 -1.75
CA PRO A 423 29.38 14.32 -2.70
C PRO A 423 30.52 15.31 -2.89
N ALA A 424 31.02 15.43 -4.11
CA ALA A 424 32.22 16.21 -4.39
C ALA A 424 31.91 17.52 -5.12
N THR A 425 30.88 17.50 -5.96
CA THR A 425 30.37 18.69 -6.65
C THR A 425 29.32 19.40 -5.81
N ASP A 426 29.16 20.72 -6.02
CA ASP A 426 28.16 21.52 -5.30
C ASP A 426 26.74 20.94 -5.47
N THR A 427 26.42 20.41 -6.65
CA THR A 427 25.13 19.77 -6.96
C THR A 427 24.94 18.45 -6.20
N GLU A 428 25.96 17.60 -6.17
CA GLU A 428 25.91 16.34 -5.42
C GLU A 428 25.76 16.62 -3.91
N ILE A 429 26.52 17.58 -3.36
CA ILE A 429 26.50 17.94 -1.94
C ILE A 429 25.08 18.35 -1.55
N ARG A 430 24.48 19.23 -2.34
CA ARG A 430 23.13 19.73 -2.12
C ARG A 430 22.07 18.63 -2.24
N LEU A 431 22.20 17.74 -3.22
CA LEU A 431 21.30 16.59 -3.38
C LEU A 431 21.35 15.66 -2.15
N ALA A 432 22.56 15.38 -1.65
CA ALA A 432 22.75 14.54 -0.47
C ALA A 432 22.14 15.16 0.79
N GLU A 433 22.30 16.47 1.00
CA GLU A 433 21.66 17.19 2.10
C GLU A 433 20.14 17.08 2.06
N ILE A 434 19.55 17.33 0.88
CA ILE A 434 18.11 17.23 0.65
C ILE A 434 17.62 15.81 0.96
N TRP A 435 18.33 14.78 0.50
CA TRP A 435 17.96 13.38 0.72
C TRP A 435 18.04 12.98 2.18
N ARG A 436 19.11 13.34 2.91
CA ARG A 436 19.19 13.11 4.36
C ARG A 436 17.98 13.68 5.09
N ASP A 437 17.59 14.90 4.74
CA ASP A 437 16.50 15.61 5.42
C ASP A 437 15.12 15.05 5.09
N VAL A 438 14.92 14.55 3.86
CA VAL A 438 13.68 13.90 3.43
C VAL A 438 13.57 12.49 4.00
N LEU A 439 14.61 11.68 3.84
CA LEU A 439 14.64 10.26 4.20
C LEU A 439 14.91 10.01 5.69
N LYS A 440 15.32 11.06 6.43
CA LYS A 440 15.70 10.99 7.85
C LYS A 440 16.85 10.01 8.12
N VAL A 441 17.82 9.99 7.20
CA VAL A 441 19.06 9.19 7.30
C VAL A 441 20.26 10.08 7.63
N SER A 442 21.26 9.53 8.33
CA SER A 442 22.42 10.28 8.83
C SER A 442 23.47 10.60 7.76
N LYS A 443 23.57 9.78 6.71
CA LYS A 443 24.49 9.93 5.58
C LYS A 443 23.81 9.50 4.28
N VAL A 444 24.22 10.10 3.16
CA VAL A 444 23.84 9.70 1.79
C VAL A 444 25.09 9.84 0.91
N GLY A 445 25.57 8.75 0.33
CA GLY A 445 26.63 8.71 -0.67
C GLY A 445 26.08 8.92 -2.08
N ILE A 446 26.93 9.34 -3.03
CA ILE A 446 26.42 9.71 -4.36
C ILE A 446 25.83 8.53 -5.15
N HIS A 447 26.23 7.29 -4.84
CA HIS A 447 25.74 6.09 -5.50
C HIS A 447 24.57 5.42 -4.77
N ASP A 448 24.14 5.98 -3.63
CA ASP A 448 23.00 5.45 -2.89
C ASP A 448 21.71 5.58 -3.71
N ASN A 449 20.87 4.55 -3.66
CA ASN A 449 19.58 4.56 -4.32
C ASN A 449 18.51 5.15 -3.39
N PHE A 450 17.75 6.13 -3.88
CA PHE A 450 16.71 6.83 -3.13
C PHE A 450 15.69 5.89 -2.50
N PHE A 451 15.26 4.87 -3.25
CA PHE A 451 14.20 3.95 -2.86
C PHE A 451 14.70 2.89 -1.89
N ASP A 452 15.97 2.50 -2.00
CA ASP A 452 16.63 1.58 -1.07
C ASP A 452 16.79 2.21 0.33
N LEU A 453 16.99 3.52 0.37
CA LEU A 453 17.02 4.32 1.60
C LEU A 453 15.62 4.62 2.18
N GLY A 454 14.56 3.99 1.66
CA GLY A 454 13.19 4.15 2.15
C GLY A 454 12.38 5.24 1.43
N GLY A 455 12.90 5.80 0.34
CA GLY A 455 12.20 6.76 -0.51
C GLY A 455 10.95 6.17 -1.18
N HIS A 456 9.93 7.00 -1.37
CA HIS A 456 8.74 6.68 -2.16
C HIS A 456 8.23 7.94 -2.88
N SER A 457 7.20 7.84 -3.73
CA SER A 457 6.76 8.94 -4.60
C SER A 457 6.46 10.26 -3.87
N LEU A 458 5.95 10.21 -2.63
CA LEU A 458 5.70 11.40 -1.81
C LEU A 458 7.01 12.08 -1.38
N LEU A 459 7.99 11.28 -0.94
CA LEU A 459 9.32 11.76 -0.56
C LEU A 459 10.09 12.25 -1.80
N ALA A 460 9.93 11.59 -2.94
CA ALA A 460 10.47 12.05 -4.22
C ALA A 460 9.94 13.45 -4.59
N THR A 461 8.65 13.71 -4.40
CA THR A 461 8.08 15.06 -4.61
C THR A 461 8.70 16.10 -3.65
N GLN A 462 9.02 15.73 -2.40
CA GLN A 462 9.71 16.62 -1.47
C GLN A 462 11.14 16.93 -1.93
N VAL A 463 11.86 15.94 -2.46
CA VAL A 463 13.20 16.13 -3.04
C VAL A 463 13.14 17.09 -4.22
N VAL A 464 12.21 16.86 -5.17
CA VAL A 464 12.00 17.74 -6.34
C VAL A 464 11.65 19.16 -5.90
N SER A 465 10.79 19.31 -4.89
CA SER A 465 10.41 20.62 -4.35
C SER A 465 11.57 21.38 -3.72
N ARG A 466 12.47 20.71 -2.98
CA ARG A 466 13.65 21.35 -2.36
C ARG A 466 14.74 21.65 -3.39
N LEU A 467 14.86 20.84 -4.44
CA LEU A 467 15.81 21.12 -5.52
C LEU A 467 15.47 22.43 -6.24
N ARG A 468 14.18 22.72 -6.42
CA ARG A 468 13.67 23.98 -6.98
C ARG A 468 14.03 25.22 -6.17
N GLU A 469 14.51 25.08 -4.94
CA GLU A 469 14.99 26.23 -4.16
C GLU A 469 16.31 26.81 -4.72
N SER A 470 17.00 26.12 -5.64
CA SER A 470 18.11 26.71 -6.41
C SER A 470 17.65 27.21 -7.77
N PRO A 471 18.17 28.37 -8.20
CA PRO A 471 17.86 28.91 -9.52
C PRO A 471 18.20 27.91 -10.64
N GLY A 472 17.26 27.67 -11.54
CA GLY A 472 17.50 26.94 -12.80
C GLY A 472 17.23 25.43 -12.81
N VAL A 473 16.91 24.79 -11.68
CA VAL A 473 16.70 23.33 -11.64
C VAL A 473 15.22 22.97 -11.62
N GLU A 474 14.66 22.57 -12.77
CA GLU A 474 13.32 21.98 -12.85
C GLU A 474 13.39 20.50 -13.24
N LEU A 475 13.50 19.62 -12.23
CA LEU A 475 13.59 18.17 -12.41
C LEU A 475 12.18 17.55 -12.56
N PRO A 476 11.80 16.99 -13.73
CA PRO A 476 10.57 16.24 -13.87
C PRO A 476 10.56 15.02 -12.93
N MET A 477 9.40 14.69 -12.36
CA MET A 477 9.29 13.53 -11.47
C MET A 477 9.73 12.22 -12.17
N SER A 478 9.48 12.09 -13.47
CA SER A 478 9.92 10.94 -14.26
C SER A 478 11.43 10.73 -14.24
N GLU A 479 12.22 11.81 -14.22
CA GLU A 479 13.69 11.74 -14.16
C GLU A 479 14.17 11.25 -12.79
N MET A 480 13.48 11.58 -11.70
CA MET A 480 13.79 11.05 -10.35
C MET A 480 13.63 9.52 -10.27
N PHE A 481 12.65 8.96 -11.00
CA PHE A 481 12.48 7.50 -11.08
C PHE A 481 13.47 6.84 -12.06
N GLY A 482 13.86 7.55 -13.13
CA GLY A 482 14.82 7.07 -14.11
C GLY A 482 16.28 7.12 -13.64
N ALA A 483 16.61 8.06 -12.74
CA ALA A 483 17.94 8.29 -12.19
C ALA A 483 17.89 8.28 -10.64
N PRO A 484 17.74 7.09 -10.02
CA PRO A 484 17.44 6.98 -8.60
C PRO A 484 18.65 7.12 -7.67
N SER A 485 19.81 7.62 -8.14
CA SER A 485 21.01 7.90 -7.33
C SER A 485 21.52 9.31 -7.59
N ILE A 486 22.22 9.92 -6.63
CA ILE A 486 22.74 11.29 -6.77
C ILE A 486 23.72 11.40 -7.93
N ALA A 487 24.58 10.41 -8.17
CA ALA A 487 25.52 10.40 -9.28
C ALA A 487 24.81 10.33 -10.66
N ALA A 488 23.63 9.71 -10.73
CA ALA A 488 22.81 9.70 -11.94
C ALA A 488 21.96 10.97 -12.07
N LEU A 489 21.55 11.57 -10.94
CA LEU A 489 20.66 12.71 -10.88
C LEU A 489 21.39 14.05 -11.01
N ALA A 490 22.61 14.16 -10.48
CA ALA A 490 23.41 15.38 -10.49
C ALA A 490 23.70 15.88 -11.92
N PRO A 491 24.08 15.04 -12.91
CA PRO A 491 24.26 15.49 -14.28
C PRO A 491 22.97 15.99 -14.94
N LEU A 492 21.81 15.41 -14.59
CA LEU A 492 20.51 15.87 -15.08
C LEU A 492 20.16 17.23 -14.47
N VAL A 493 20.41 17.38 -13.17
CA VAL A 493 20.25 18.65 -12.46
C VAL A 493 21.16 19.74 -13.05
N ASP A 494 22.42 19.42 -13.33
CA ASP A 494 23.39 20.36 -13.94
C ASP A 494 23.01 20.74 -15.38
N GLN A 495 22.48 19.78 -16.16
CA GLN A 495 21.96 20.06 -17.51
C GLN A 495 20.72 20.95 -17.48
N LEU A 496 19.82 20.71 -16.52
CA LEU A 496 18.62 21.51 -16.32
C LEU A 496 18.96 22.92 -15.82
N ALA A 497 19.96 23.05 -14.94
CA ALA A 497 20.50 24.33 -14.47
C ALA A 497 21.02 25.25 -15.60
N GLY A 498 21.36 24.69 -16.76
CA GLY A 498 21.79 25.43 -17.95
C GLY A 498 20.67 25.83 -18.93
N ASN A 499 19.43 25.33 -18.74
CA ASN A 499 18.29 25.67 -19.58
C ASN A 499 17.48 26.80 -18.93
N ASP A 500 17.50 27.98 -19.55
CA ASP A 500 16.88 29.22 -19.10
C ASP A 500 15.32 29.21 -19.13
N GLN A 501 14.68 28.04 -19.12
CA GLN A 501 13.23 27.92 -18.95
C GLN A 501 12.88 27.92 -17.45
N GLN A 502 12.93 29.11 -16.84
CA GLN A 502 12.55 29.32 -15.44
C GLN A 502 11.07 29.00 -15.16
N THR A 503 10.81 27.96 -14.36
CA THR A 503 9.88 28.11 -13.22
C THR A 503 10.65 28.78 -12.08
N GLY A 504 10.62 30.11 -11.99
CA GLY A 504 11.33 30.82 -10.92
C GLY A 504 10.84 30.43 -9.52
N LEU A 505 11.66 30.68 -8.49
CA LEU A 505 11.24 30.70 -7.08
C LEU A 505 9.92 31.47 -6.94
N ILE A 506 9.01 31.02 -6.07
CA ILE A 506 7.75 31.72 -5.82
C ILE A 506 8.07 33.06 -5.14
N PRO A 507 7.85 34.21 -5.80
CA PRO A 507 8.09 35.49 -5.19
C PRO A 507 6.97 35.80 -4.18
N VAL A 508 7.31 36.53 -3.11
CA VAL A 508 6.30 37.08 -2.21
C VAL A 508 5.48 38.12 -2.96
N ALA A 509 4.17 37.89 -3.09
CA ALA A 509 3.24 38.76 -3.77
C ALA A 509 2.94 40.01 -2.94
N PRO A 510 2.85 41.20 -3.57
CA PRO A 510 2.34 42.39 -2.90
C PRO A 510 0.91 42.15 -2.37
N ARG A 511 0.67 42.48 -1.09
CA ARG A 511 -0.63 42.29 -0.42
C ARG A 511 -1.62 43.45 -0.65
N ASP A 512 -1.17 44.50 -1.33
CA ASP A 512 -1.93 45.69 -1.71
C ASP A 512 -2.62 45.57 -3.09
N GLY A 513 -2.31 44.51 -3.84
CA GLY A 513 -2.91 44.21 -5.15
C GLY A 513 -4.06 43.19 -5.10
N VAL A 514 -4.67 42.94 -6.25
CA VAL A 514 -5.67 41.87 -6.41
C VAL A 514 -4.98 40.51 -6.36
N LEU A 515 -5.36 39.67 -5.40
CA LEU A 515 -4.83 38.31 -5.26
C LEU A 515 -5.71 37.33 -6.05
N PRO A 516 -5.20 36.71 -7.12
CA PRO A 516 -5.96 35.72 -7.88
C PRO A 516 -6.05 34.40 -7.11
N LEU A 517 -7.07 33.60 -7.43
CA LEU A 517 -7.14 32.21 -6.98
C LEU A 517 -6.15 31.35 -7.78
N SER A 518 -5.61 30.30 -7.17
CA SER A 518 -4.95 29.22 -7.91
C SER A 518 -5.96 28.51 -8.82
N PHE A 519 -5.51 27.76 -9.82
CA PHE A 519 -6.44 26.99 -10.68
C PHE A 519 -7.28 25.98 -9.86
N ALA A 520 -6.71 25.42 -8.80
CA ALA A 520 -7.42 24.50 -7.90
C ALA A 520 -8.49 25.24 -7.07
N GLN A 521 -8.16 26.43 -6.56
CA GLN A 521 -9.11 27.26 -5.83
C GLN A 521 -10.24 27.78 -6.74
N GLU A 522 -9.91 28.22 -7.96
CA GLU A 522 -10.91 28.69 -8.93
C GLU A 522 -11.91 27.59 -9.29
N ARG A 523 -11.46 26.34 -9.47
CA ARG A 523 -12.36 25.20 -9.67
C ARG A 523 -13.35 25.05 -8.52
N LEU A 524 -12.87 25.09 -7.27
CA LEU A 524 -13.74 24.93 -6.09
C LEU A 524 -14.69 26.13 -5.91
N TRP A 525 -14.22 27.34 -6.19
CA TRP A 525 -15.06 28.53 -6.20
C TRP A 525 -16.15 28.43 -7.28
N PHE A 526 -15.80 28.00 -8.49
CA PHE A 526 -16.77 27.79 -9.57
C PHE A 526 -17.85 26.77 -9.18
N LEU A 527 -17.45 25.64 -8.58
CA LEU A 527 -18.40 24.63 -8.09
C LEU A 527 -19.31 25.18 -6.98
N ASP A 528 -18.79 26.01 -6.08
CA ASP A 528 -19.59 26.70 -5.06
C ASP A 528 -20.59 27.70 -5.68
N GLN A 529 -20.22 28.40 -6.76
CA GLN A 529 -21.15 29.26 -7.49
C GLN A 529 -22.21 28.46 -8.28
N LEU A 530 -21.85 27.28 -8.78
CA LEU A 530 -22.76 26.38 -9.50
C LEU A 530 -23.77 25.70 -8.56
N GLU A 531 -23.32 25.34 -7.35
CA GLU A 531 -24.13 24.69 -6.31
C GLU A 531 -24.03 25.43 -4.94
N PRO A 532 -24.60 26.64 -4.81
CA PRO A 532 -24.49 27.42 -3.58
C PRO A 532 -25.09 26.71 -2.37
N GLY A 533 -24.38 26.74 -1.24
CA GLY A 533 -24.82 26.12 0.01
C GLY A 533 -24.55 24.62 0.11
N SER A 534 -23.73 24.07 -0.80
CA SER A 534 -23.26 22.69 -0.74
C SER A 534 -22.21 22.49 0.36
N ALA A 535 -22.25 21.35 1.04
CA ALA A 535 -21.26 20.94 2.04
C ALA A 535 -20.27 19.89 1.49
N THR A 536 -20.34 19.57 0.19
CA THR A 536 -19.57 18.48 -0.46
C THR A 536 -18.06 18.61 -0.26
N TYR A 537 -17.55 19.83 -0.15
CA TYR A 537 -16.12 20.12 0.01
C TYR A 537 -15.73 20.52 1.44
N ASN A 538 -16.54 20.17 2.44
CA ASN A 538 -16.14 20.24 3.84
C ASN A 538 -15.19 19.09 4.18
N ILE A 539 -14.11 19.42 4.90
CA ILE A 539 -13.16 18.48 5.50
C ILE A 539 -13.37 18.54 7.02
N SER A 540 -13.98 17.50 7.58
CA SER A 540 -14.25 17.38 9.02
C SER A 540 -13.37 16.33 9.68
N LEU A 541 -12.75 16.70 10.80
CA LEU A 541 -11.81 15.87 11.56
C LEU A 541 -12.26 15.82 13.02
N ALA A 542 -12.49 14.62 13.54
CA ALA A 542 -12.80 14.40 14.96
C ALA A 542 -11.64 13.65 15.63
N LEU A 543 -11.04 14.27 16.64
CA LEU A 543 -9.96 13.71 17.45
C LEU A 543 -10.48 13.40 18.85
N ARG A 544 -10.36 12.13 19.26
CA ARG A 544 -10.61 11.73 20.64
C ARG A 544 -9.33 11.92 21.46
N LEU A 545 -9.42 12.75 22.49
CA LEU A 545 -8.32 13.11 23.38
C LEU A 545 -8.55 12.44 24.74
N SER A 546 -7.59 11.64 25.18
CA SER A 546 -7.64 10.94 26.47
C SER A 546 -6.53 11.46 27.39
N GLY A 547 -6.88 11.74 28.64
CA GLY A 547 -6.03 12.36 29.65
C GLY A 547 -6.44 13.79 30.00
N GLN A 548 -5.64 14.41 30.87
CA GLN A 548 -5.83 15.81 31.27
C GLN A 548 -5.58 16.73 30.08
N LEU A 549 -6.55 17.59 29.78
CA LEU A 549 -6.50 18.53 28.66
C LEU A 549 -6.46 19.97 29.19
N ASN A 550 -5.46 20.75 28.78
CA ASN A 550 -5.43 22.18 29.02
C ASN A 550 -6.19 22.89 27.89
N ILE A 551 -7.47 23.15 28.10
CA ILE A 551 -8.38 23.73 27.10
C ILE A 551 -7.87 25.11 26.64
N THR A 552 -7.38 25.94 27.56
CA THR A 552 -6.84 27.26 27.25
C THR A 552 -5.63 27.17 26.33
N ALA A 553 -4.69 26.25 26.61
CA ALA A 553 -3.52 26.03 25.76
C ALA A 553 -3.94 25.52 24.36
N LEU A 554 -4.96 24.65 24.28
CA LEU A 554 -5.49 24.16 23.01
C LEU A 554 -6.09 25.29 22.16
N GLU A 555 -6.93 26.13 22.76
CA GLU A 555 -7.53 27.28 22.06
C GLU A 555 -6.46 28.27 21.58
N GLN A 556 -5.50 28.60 22.45
CA GLN A 556 -4.35 29.45 22.10
C GLN A 556 -3.52 28.87 20.94
N SER A 557 -3.38 27.54 20.91
CA SER A 557 -2.65 26.85 19.84
C SER A 557 -3.34 27.01 18.49
N ILE A 558 -4.66 26.77 18.43
CA ILE A 558 -5.40 26.91 17.17
C ILE A 558 -5.42 28.36 16.73
N HIS A 559 -5.64 29.30 17.66
CA HIS A 559 -5.59 30.73 17.38
C HIS A 559 -4.22 31.17 16.84
N PHE A 560 -3.11 30.66 17.38
CA PHE A 560 -1.77 30.94 16.85
C PHE A 560 -1.61 30.46 15.40
N ILE A 561 -2.08 29.25 15.11
CA ILE A 561 -2.01 28.65 13.77
C ILE A 561 -2.87 29.43 12.76
N VAL A 562 -4.10 29.80 13.13
CA VAL A 562 -4.99 30.62 12.28
C VAL A 562 -4.32 31.93 11.89
N ASN A 563 -3.62 32.58 12.82
CA ASN A 563 -2.91 33.82 12.51
C ASN A 563 -1.66 33.59 11.63
N ARG A 564 -0.97 32.47 11.83
CA ARG A 564 0.23 32.09 11.08
C ARG A 564 -0.01 31.78 9.60
N HIS A 565 -1.14 31.13 9.27
CA HIS A 565 -1.45 30.70 7.89
C HIS A 565 -2.51 31.60 7.26
N GLU A 566 -2.16 32.36 6.22
CA GLU A 566 -3.09 33.27 5.54
C GLU A 566 -4.29 32.54 4.92
N SER A 567 -4.11 31.29 4.48
CA SER A 567 -5.20 30.46 3.96
C SER A 567 -6.35 30.28 4.96
N LEU A 568 -6.06 30.16 6.26
CA LEU A 568 -7.09 29.99 7.30
C LEU A 568 -7.88 31.28 7.55
N ARG A 569 -7.41 32.42 7.02
CA ARG A 569 -8.03 33.75 7.10
C ARG A 569 -8.45 34.29 5.74
N SER A 570 -8.52 33.42 4.74
CA SER A 570 -8.85 33.80 3.37
C SER A 570 -10.34 33.68 3.09
N LYS A 571 -10.88 34.71 2.43
CA LYS A 571 -12.23 34.76 1.87
C LYS A 571 -12.15 34.88 0.35
N PHE A 572 -13.15 34.34 -0.34
CA PHE A 572 -13.19 34.26 -1.79
C PHE A 572 -14.42 35.02 -2.29
N VAL A 573 -14.18 36.13 -2.98
CA VAL A 573 -15.25 37.03 -3.41
C VAL A 573 -15.24 37.17 -4.93
N SER A 574 -16.39 37.55 -5.51
CA SER A 574 -16.44 37.94 -6.92
C SER A 574 -16.20 39.44 -7.04
N ASP A 575 -15.20 39.82 -7.84
CA ASP A 575 -14.98 41.20 -8.27
C ASP A 575 -15.08 41.29 -9.79
N ALA A 576 -16.03 42.09 -10.29
CA ALA A 576 -16.36 42.22 -11.72
C ALA A 576 -16.55 40.89 -12.48
N GLY A 577 -17.00 39.82 -11.79
CA GLY A 577 -17.20 38.49 -12.36
C GLY A 577 -16.00 37.56 -12.30
N ALA A 578 -14.83 38.03 -11.82
CA ALA A 578 -13.65 37.21 -11.57
C ALA A 578 -13.53 36.87 -10.08
N PRO A 579 -13.08 35.66 -9.71
CA PRO A 579 -12.84 35.34 -8.31
C PRO A 579 -11.53 35.97 -7.81
N VAL A 580 -11.61 36.61 -6.64
CA VAL A 580 -10.46 37.22 -5.96
C VAL A 580 -10.39 36.76 -4.51
N LEU A 581 -9.17 36.63 -4.00
CA LEU A 581 -8.88 36.24 -2.62
C LEU A 581 -8.68 37.49 -1.76
N ILE A 582 -9.34 37.53 -0.60
CA ILE A 582 -9.15 38.56 0.43
C ILE A 582 -8.62 37.90 1.69
N ILE A 583 -7.58 38.48 2.29
CA ILE A 583 -6.98 38.00 3.54
C ILE A 583 -7.46 38.90 4.69
N GLU A 584 -8.06 38.32 5.71
CA GLU A 584 -8.44 39.09 6.90
C GLU A 584 -7.24 39.30 7.83
N ASN A 585 -6.97 40.54 8.24
CA ASN A 585 -5.78 40.91 9.02
C ASN A 585 -5.64 40.15 10.35
N PHE A 586 -6.76 39.84 10.99
CA PHE A 586 -6.80 39.09 12.24
C PHE A 586 -8.13 38.34 12.31
N SER A 587 -8.08 37.03 12.53
CA SER A 587 -9.28 36.23 12.76
C SER A 587 -9.23 35.75 14.20
N GLU A 588 -10.17 36.22 15.02
CA GLU A 588 -10.44 35.58 16.30
C GLU A 588 -11.04 34.21 16.02
N PHE A 589 -10.30 33.17 16.39
CA PHE A 589 -10.81 31.80 16.37
C PHE A 589 -11.42 31.51 17.73
N GLU A 590 -12.71 31.20 17.75
CA GLU A 590 -13.42 30.79 18.96
C GLU A 590 -13.63 29.27 18.94
N LEU A 591 -13.12 28.58 19.96
CA LEU A 591 -13.33 27.14 20.11
C LEU A 591 -14.65 26.90 20.84
N THR A 592 -15.68 26.42 20.15
CA THR A 592 -16.97 26.17 20.79
C THR A 592 -16.84 25.03 21.80
N TYR A 593 -16.97 25.34 23.09
CA TYR A 593 -16.91 24.34 24.16
C TYR A 593 -18.29 23.83 24.56
N VAL A 594 -18.45 22.52 24.64
CA VAL A 594 -19.70 21.89 25.10
C VAL A 594 -19.38 20.77 26.08
N ASP A 595 -19.92 20.90 27.30
CA ASP A 595 -19.78 19.88 28.34
C ASP A 595 -20.91 18.84 28.26
N TYR A 596 -20.53 17.59 27.97
CA TYR A 596 -21.40 16.43 28.01
C TYR A 596 -21.08 15.46 29.14
N SER A 597 -20.22 15.81 30.10
CA SER A 597 -19.82 14.93 31.20
C SER A 597 -20.97 14.51 32.11
N ALA A 598 -22.07 15.27 32.12
CA ALA A 598 -23.30 14.96 32.83
C ALA A 598 -24.33 14.16 31.99
N SER A 599 -24.02 13.85 30.73
CA SER A 599 -24.93 13.11 29.84
C SER A 599 -24.90 11.60 30.12
N PRO A 600 -26.00 10.87 29.92
CA PRO A 600 -26.02 9.42 30.04
C PRO A 600 -25.00 8.74 29.11
N SER A 601 -24.13 7.90 29.68
CA SER A 601 -23.01 7.27 28.96
C SER A 601 -23.45 6.36 27.81
N ASP A 602 -24.65 5.79 27.87
CA ASP A 602 -25.25 4.94 26.84
C ASP A 602 -25.65 5.69 25.56
N ARG A 603 -25.73 7.03 25.61
CA ARG A 603 -26.12 7.89 24.46
C ARG A 603 -25.01 8.82 23.99
N LEU A 604 -23.89 8.88 24.70
CA LEU A 604 -22.84 9.86 24.45
C LEU A 604 -22.21 9.71 23.07
N GLU A 605 -21.90 8.48 22.65
CA GLU A 605 -21.36 8.19 21.31
C GLU A 605 -22.33 8.61 20.20
N GLN A 606 -23.62 8.29 20.34
CA GLN A 606 -24.64 8.67 19.36
C GLN A 606 -24.78 10.20 19.26
N LEU A 607 -24.70 10.90 20.39
CA LEU A 607 -24.74 12.36 20.44
C LEU A 607 -23.53 12.97 19.71
N ILE A 608 -22.33 12.44 19.93
CA ILE A 608 -21.12 12.91 19.25
C ILE A 608 -21.17 12.61 17.75
N GLU A 609 -21.58 11.41 17.35
CA GLU A 609 -21.77 11.08 15.93
C GLU A 609 -22.78 12.04 15.26
N GLN A 610 -23.86 12.39 15.97
CA GLN A 610 -24.83 13.37 15.49
C GLN A 610 -24.23 14.77 15.35
N ARG A 611 -23.42 15.23 16.32
CA ARG A 611 -22.75 16.54 16.27
C ARG A 611 -21.74 16.63 15.14
N VAL A 612 -20.89 15.61 14.99
CA VAL A 612 -19.92 15.51 13.89
C VAL A 612 -20.63 15.53 12.55
N SER A 613 -21.70 14.73 12.39
CA SER A 613 -22.47 14.68 11.15
C SER A 613 -23.18 16.01 10.83
N GLN A 614 -23.74 16.67 11.85
CA GLN A 614 -24.39 17.98 11.68
C GLN A 614 -23.41 19.06 11.26
N ASP A 615 -22.23 19.10 11.86
CA ASP A 615 -21.22 20.10 11.49
C ASP A 615 -20.60 19.81 10.12
N ALA A 616 -20.33 18.54 9.79
CA ALA A 616 -19.84 18.15 8.47
C ALA A 616 -20.78 18.56 7.33
N LEU A 617 -22.09 18.50 7.56
CA LEU A 617 -23.12 18.90 6.60
C LEU A 617 -23.46 20.40 6.63
N ARG A 618 -22.88 21.19 7.54
CA ARG A 618 -23.12 22.63 7.60
C ARG A 618 -22.22 23.33 6.56
N PRO A 619 -22.78 23.90 5.48
CA PRO A 619 -21.99 24.53 4.42
C PRO A 619 -21.21 25.74 4.95
N PHE A 620 -20.12 26.08 4.25
CA PHE A 620 -19.43 27.35 4.41
C PHE A 620 -19.87 28.30 3.30
N ASN A 621 -20.02 29.58 3.62
CA ASN A 621 -20.09 30.65 2.64
C ASN A 621 -18.69 31.17 2.37
N LEU A 622 -18.15 30.89 1.18
CA LEU A 622 -16.77 31.26 0.80
C LEU A 622 -16.48 32.77 0.86
N LYS A 623 -17.52 33.60 0.76
CA LYS A 623 -17.42 35.05 0.78
C LYS A 623 -17.38 35.62 2.20
N ASP A 624 -18.22 35.09 3.09
CA ASP A 624 -18.54 35.77 4.35
C ASP A 624 -17.99 35.02 5.58
N ASP A 625 -17.85 33.70 5.52
CA ASP A 625 -17.48 32.87 6.69
C ASP A 625 -15.97 32.79 6.91
N ALA A 626 -15.57 32.53 8.16
CA ALA A 626 -14.28 31.92 8.44
C ALA A 626 -14.34 30.44 8.03
N LEU A 627 -13.41 30.01 7.17
CA LEU A 627 -13.45 28.69 6.55
C LEU A 627 -12.88 27.57 7.43
N LEU A 628 -12.77 27.81 8.74
CA LEU A 628 -12.41 26.87 9.78
C LEU A 628 -13.36 27.06 10.97
N ARG A 629 -13.94 25.96 11.46
CA ARG A 629 -14.75 25.88 12.69
C ARG A 629 -14.13 24.86 13.62
N GLY A 630 -14.21 25.12 14.92
CA GLY A 630 -13.83 24.13 15.93
C GLY A 630 -14.86 23.98 17.03
N SER A 631 -15.00 22.76 17.52
CA SER A 631 -15.77 22.43 18.72
C SER A 631 -15.02 21.45 19.60
N LEU A 632 -15.08 21.65 20.91
CA LEU A 632 -14.53 20.73 21.89
C LEU A 632 -15.67 20.19 22.75
N TYR A 633 -15.90 18.88 22.67
CA TYR A 633 -16.90 18.18 23.46
C TYR A 633 -16.23 17.48 24.64
N GLN A 634 -16.52 17.87 25.88
CA GLN A 634 -16.05 17.15 27.07
C GLN A 634 -16.97 15.96 27.36
N LEU A 635 -16.41 14.75 27.36
CA LEU A 635 -17.13 13.49 27.60
C LEU A 635 -17.00 13.03 29.06
N ALA A 636 -15.82 13.25 29.64
CA ALA A 636 -15.48 13.01 31.02
C ALA A 636 -14.36 13.97 31.45
N THR A 637 -13.93 13.92 32.71
CA THR A 637 -12.83 14.77 33.21
C THR A 637 -11.52 14.61 32.43
N ASP A 638 -11.28 13.42 31.89
CA ASP A 638 -10.07 13.03 31.17
C ASP A 638 -10.39 12.52 29.75
N GLU A 639 -11.56 12.88 29.21
CA GLU A 639 -11.98 12.43 27.88
C GLU A 639 -12.69 13.55 27.12
N HIS A 640 -12.17 13.88 25.94
CA HIS A 640 -12.70 14.95 25.09
C HIS A 640 -12.73 14.52 23.62
N VAL A 641 -13.57 15.19 22.82
CA VAL A 641 -13.56 15.11 21.36
C VAL A 641 -13.38 16.50 20.79
N LEU A 642 -12.24 16.73 20.13
CA LEU A 642 -11.97 17.95 19.36
C LEU A 642 -12.45 17.72 17.92
N LEU A 643 -13.42 18.50 17.48
CA LEU A 643 -13.89 18.54 16.10
C LEU A 643 -13.35 19.81 15.43
N LEU A 644 -12.66 19.64 14.30
CA LEU A 644 -12.22 20.73 13.43
C LEU A 644 -12.80 20.48 12.04
N THR A 645 -13.51 21.46 11.50
CA THR A 645 -14.08 21.40 10.15
C THR A 645 -13.64 22.60 9.34
N MET A 646 -13.17 22.37 8.13
CA MET A 646 -12.68 23.43 7.24
C MET A 646 -13.09 23.17 5.79
N HIS A 647 -13.03 24.20 4.95
CA HIS A 647 -13.33 24.04 3.53
C HIS A 647 -12.10 23.58 2.72
N HIS A 648 -12.29 22.69 1.74
CA HIS A 648 -11.22 22.15 0.89
C HIS A 648 -10.51 23.24 0.05
N ILE A 649 -11.10 24.42 -0.13
CA ILE A 649 -10.48 25.54 -0.86
C ILE A 649 -9.27 26.15 -0.11
N ILE A 650 -9.20 25.96 1.21
CA ILE A 650 -8.10 26.47 2.06
C ILE A 650 -7.23 25.34 2.64
N SER A 651 -7.54 24.08 2.34
CA SER A 651 -6.91 22.92 2.98
C SER A 651 -6.96 21.66 2.11
N ASP A 652 -5.96 20.79 2.28
CA ASP A 652 -5.88 19.47 1.65
C ASP A 652 -5.23 18.46 2.61
N GLY A 653 -5.07 17.20 2.19
CA GLY A 653 -4.48 16.17 3.04
C GLY A 653 -3.08 16.50 3.57
N TRP A 654 -2.26 17.25 2.81
CA TRP A 654 -0.93 17.66 3.26
C TRP A 654 -1.00 18.77 4.32
N SER A 655 -1.87 19.75 4.08
CA SER A 655 -2.14 20.88 4.98
C SER A 655 -2.61 20.38 6.35
N LEU A 656 -3.40 19.31 6.40
CA LEU A 656 -3.81 18.66 7.66
C LEU A 656 -2.62 18.10 8.44
N GLY A 657 -1.63 17.51 7.76
CA GLY A 657 -0.41 17.03 8.40
C GLY A 657 0.44 18.17 8.98
N ILE A 658 0.47 19.33 8.31
CA ILE A 658 1.11 20.55 8.85
C ILE A 658 0.36 21.04 10.09
N LEU A 659 -0.97 21.16 9.97
CA LEU A 659 -1.85 21.62 11.04
C LEU A 659 -1.64 20.82 12.33
N PHE A 660 -1.68 19.49 12.27
CA PHE A 660 -1.54 18.66 13.48
C PHE A 660 -0.13 18.69 14.08
N ARG A 661 0.91 18.74 13.23
CA ARG A 661 2.29 18.88 13.70
C ARG A 661 2.51 20.20 14.43
N GLU A 662 2.00 21.31 13.87
CA GLU A 662 2.07 22.61 14.52
C GLU A 662 1.19 22.67 15.76
N LEU A 663 -0.03 22.09 15.73
CA LEU A 663 -0.94 22.03 16.88
C LEU A 663 -0.27 21.35 18.08
N GLY A 664 0.40 20.21 17.87
CA GLY A 664 1.14 19.53 18.94
C GLY A 664 2.26 20.37 19.54
N ARG A 665 3.04 21.08 18.70
CA ARG A 665 4.13 21.96 19.15
C ARG A 665 3.60 23.18 19.90
N CYS A 666 2.58 23.84 19.35
CA CYS A 666 1.95 24.99 19.98
C CYS A 666 1.32 24.61 21.31
N TYR A 667 0.63 23.47 21.37
CA TYR A 667 -0.01 23.00 22.59
C TYR A 667 0.99 22.73 23.71
N ALA A 668 2.11 22.07 23.39
CA ALA A 668 3.20 21.87 24.35
C ALA A 668 3.74 23.19 24.90
N ALA A 669 4.10 24.14 24.02
CA ALA A 669 4.63 25.44 24.44
C ALA A 669 3.64 26.22 25.32
N PHE A 670 2.36 26.27 24.94
CA PHE A 670 1.35 26.97 25.74
C PHE A 670 1.02 26.27 27.06
N CYS A 671 1.15 24.93 27.14
CA CYS A 671 1.06 24.22 28.42
C CYS A 671 2.17 24.62 29.39
N ASP A 672 3.37 24.89 28.87
CA ASP A 672 4.53 25.35 29.63
C ASP A 672 4.50 26.87 29.90
N GLY A 673 3.48 27.58 29.39
CA GLY A 673 3.35 29.04 29.53
C GLY A 673 4.29 29.83 28.60
N GLU A 674 4.86 29.17 27.59
CA GLU A 674 5.77 29.74 26.61
C GLU A 674 5.04 30.08 25.30
N LYS A 675 5.68 30.89 24.45
CA LYS A 675 5.19 31.13 23.08
C LYS A 675 5.78 30.08 22.14
N PRO A 676 5.00 29.54 21.18
CA PRO A 676 5.53 28.58 20.22
C PRO A 676 6.64 29.18 19.35
N GLU A 677 7.79 28.53 19.29
CA GLU A 677 8.88 28.86 18.37
C GLU A 677 8.74 28.05 17.09
N LEU A 678 8.14 28.65 16.06
CA LEU A 678 8.04 28.09 14.71
C LEU A 678 8.75 29.00 13.71
N GLU A 679 9.47 28.43 12.76
CA GLU A 679 10.17 29.16 11.70
C GLU A 679 9.21 30.08 10.92
N THR A 680 9.65 31.27 10.52
CA THR A 680 8.82 32.16 9.71
C THR A 680 8.55 31.54 8.33
N LEU A 681 7.29 31.56 7.89
CA LEU A 681 6.91 31.08 6.56
C LEU A 681 7.47 32.04 5.50
N SER A 682 8.33 31.53 4.61
CA SER A 682 8.96 32.31 3.55
C SER A 682 8.00 32.70 2.41
N ILE A 683 6.95 31.90 2.24
CA ILE A 683 5.84 32.13 1.30
C ILE A 683 4.52 31.71 1.94
N GLN A 684 3.43 32.24 1.41
CA GLN A 684 2.05 31.90 1.74
C GLN A 684 1.30 31.47 0.46
N TYR A 685 0.12 30.89 0.62
CA TYR A 685 -0.63 30.36 -0.53
C TYR A 685 -0.96 31.40 -1.62
N PRO A 686 -1.31 32.66 -1.29
CA PRO A 686 -1.54 33.68 -2.32
C PRO A 686 -0.30 33.97 -3.20
N ASP A 687 0.90 33.80 -2.65
CA ASP A 687 2.16 33.94 -3.40
C ASP A 687 2.25 32.86 -4.48
N PHE A 688 1.96 31.61 -4.09
CA PHE A 688 1.89 30.48 -5.00
C PHE A 688 0.80 30.67 -6.07
N ALA A 689 -0.39 31.13 -5.69
CA ALA A 689 -1.50 31.33 -6.61
C ALA A 689 -1.15 32.35 -7.71
N LEU A 690 -0.56 33.48 -7.34
CA LEU A 690 -0.10 34.49 -8.29
C LEU A 690 0.99 33.95 -9.21
N TRP A 691 2.00 33.29 -8.64
CA TRP A 691 3.08 32.66 -9.39
C TRP A 691 2.56 31.62 -10.39
N GLN A 692 1.63 30.76 -9.98
CA GLN A 692 1.06 29.72 -10.83
C GLN A 692 0.34 30.32 -12.04
N ARG A 693 -0.41 31.41 -11.84
CA ARG A 693 -1.12 32.11 -12.92
C ARG A 693 -0.17 32.76 -13.92
N GLN A 694 0.97 33.26 -13.45
CA GLN A 694 1.99 33.84 -14.32
C GLN A 694 2.74 32.76 -15.09
N TRP A 695 3.14 31.67 -14.42
CA TRP A 695 3.92 30.60 -15.04
C TRP A 695 3.11 29.77 -16.03
N LEU A 696 1.90 29.31 -15.67
CA LEU A 696 1.00 28.60 -16.58
C LEU A 696 0.24 29.59 -17.49
N SER A 697 0.99 30.37 -18.25
CA SER A 697 0.46 31.27 -19.27
C SER A 697 1.24 31.11 -20.58
N GLY A 698 0.65 31.58 -21.69
CA GLY A 698 1.27 31.52 -23.02
C GLY A 698 1.72 30.10 -23.41
N GLU A 699 2.96 29.99 -23.90
CA GLU A 699 3.51 28.75 -24.47
C GLU A 699 3.53 27.58 -23.47
N ALA A 700 3.77 27.84 -22.17
CA ALA A 700 3.78 26.79 -21.15
C ALA A 700 2.39 26.17 -20.97
N LEU A 701 1.35 27.01 -20.91
CA LEU A 701 -0.03 26.56 -20.86
C LEU A 701 -0.43 25.83 -22.14
N ASP A 702 -0.12 26.39 -23.30
CA ASP A 702 -0.46 25.80 -24.60
C ASP A 702 0.15 24.41 -24.76
N ARG A 703 1.42 24.23 -24.36
CA ARG A 703 2.10 22.93 -24.41
C ARG A 703 1.40 21.88 -23.54
N GLN A 704 1.09 22.21 -22.29
CA GLN A 704 0.40 21.27 -21.39
C GLN A 704 -1.04 21.00 -21.84
N LEU A 705 -1.76 22.04 -22.27
CA LEU A 705 -3.13 21.92 -22.75
C LEU A 705 -3.19 21.07 -24.02
N ASN A 706 -2.29 21.29 -24.99
CA ASN A 706 -2.25 20.52 -26.22
C ASN A 706 -1.99 19.03 -25.98
N TYR A 707 -1.12 18.70 -25.02
CA TYR A 707 -0.94 17.32 -24.58
C TYR A 707 -2.27 16.70 -24.13
N TRP A 708 -2.99 17.37 -23.21
CA TRP A 708 -4.27 16.85 -22.72
C TRP A 708 -5.36 16.81 -23.79
N LEU A 709 -5.47 17.84 -24.65
CA LEU A 709 -6.41 17.84 -25.77
C LEU A 709 -6.14 16.68 -26.74
N GLN A 710 -4.87 16.30 -26.93
CA GLN A 710 -4.51 15.16 -27.76
C GLN A 710 -4.90 13.84 -27.10
N GLN A 711 -4.63 13.66 -25.81
CA GLN A 711 -4.96 12.43 -25.07
C GLN A 711 -6.48 12.24 -24.91
N LEU A 712 -7.21 13.33 -24.69
CA LEU A 712 -8.64 13.31 -24.35
C LEU A 712 -9.56 13.51 -25.56
N ARG A 713 -9.01 13.57 -26.78
CA ARG A 713 -9.74 13.96 -28.01
C ARG A 713 -10.94 13.08 -28.34
N GLN A 714 -10.94 11.82 -27.88
CA GLN A 714 -12.00 10.84 -28.17
C GLN A 714 -13.03 10.70 -27.05
N LEU A 715 -12.89 11.46 -25.95
CA LEU A 715 -13.87 11.43 -24.87
C LEU A 715 -15.10 12.26 -25.24
N PRO A 716 -16.31 11.80 -24.88
CA PRO A 716 -17.54 12.56 -25.11
C PRO A 716 -17.47 13.89 -24.36
N THR A 717 -17.84 14.98 -25.06
CA THR A 717 -17.80 16.33 -24.49
C THR A 717 -18.95 16.49 -23.49
N LEU A 718 -18.63 16.84 -22.24
CA LEU A 718 -19.63 17.13 -21.23
C LEU A 718 -20.26 18.50 -21.52
N ALA A 719 -21.58 18.55 -21.73
CA ALA A 719 -22.31 19.81 -21.81
C ALA A 719 -22.62 20.30 -20.39
N LEU A 720 -21.95 21.35 -19.95
CA LEU A 720 -22.33 22.08 -18.73
C LEU A 720 -23.52 23.02 -19.04
N PRO A 721 -24.43 23.26 -18.07
CA PRO A 721 -25.57 24.18 -18.24
C PRO A 721 -25.19 25.61 -18.61
#